data_AF-A0A6P5J7H1-F1
#
_entry.id   AF-A0A6P5J7H1-F1
#
_cell.length_a   1.000
_cell.length_b   1.000
_cell.length_c   1.000
_cell.angle_alpha   90.00
_cell.angle_beta   90.00
_cell.angle_gamma   90.00
#
_symmetry.space_group_name_H-M   'P 1'
#
loop_
_entity.id
_entity.type
_entity.pdbx_description
1 polymer ?
#
loop_
_entity_poly.entity_id
_entity_poly.type
_entity_poly.pdbx_seq_one_letter_code
_entity_poly.pdbx_strand_id
1 'polypeptide(L)'
;MEPQTKDFTRRARPLLQGHPRVGGDSPPSCCRCRQPGAPSARLGPGSLALPHPQGLTMLRIVICAATILGSILAQEPRGHVSIILLGATGDLAKKYLWQGLFQLYLDEAGDGHSFSFHGAALTRPEQGQLLMAQALEKLSCPSDMLPERCAQLKGQFLQLSQYRQLWTAEDYVTLSKDIEARLQQEGLQESGRIFYFSVPAFAYAEIAQHINSSCRPGPGAWLRVVLEKPFGHDRRSAQELSKELGSFFREEEMYRVDHYLGKQAVAQILPFRDRNWKALDRLWNRHHVDRVEIVMKETVDAEGRTSFYEEYGVIRDVIQNHLTEILTYVAMELPRNLSNPEELLRSKLRTFRALRSLEKGSAVLGQYQAYNEQVQRELQKPAGYMSLTPTFAGVLLQIDNLRWEGVPFILMSGKALDERVGYVRVVFKNRAYCTQSESHRDSGKSQCQPRQIIFYIGHGTLGSPAVLVSRNLFKPSLPPGSWQEIQEMPTLHLFGQQLADFHAYRPRQERDAYSVLISHIFHRRKDFFITTENLLASWDVWTPLLDSIAQEVPRQYPGGTSNEHLLDFEQEGSQVVFVQREVEQLVSGPGPMPRDFSVLQAKFRQSPLVSAWPEELIARLASDIEVAAERAVKRSGEFHLAFSGGASPVALFQRLATRHYSFPWGHTHLWLVDERCVPLTDPESNFQGLHVHLLQHVRVPYCNIHPMPVHLHRRLCVEEDQGAELYAKEISALVTNRSFDLVLLGVGTDGHTASLFPHSPSGLGGEKLVVFTESPAKPHQRMSLSLPLINRAKEVAVLVMGKRKRDIALQVSRVGHEPEKWPISGVLPASGQLVWYMDYEAFLG
;
A
#
# COMPACT_ATOMS: atom_id res chain seq x y z
N MET A 1 -55.14 -41.53 -22.43
CA MET A 1 -54.89 -41.47 -23.88
C MET A 1 -53.38 -41.57 -24.10
N GLU A 2 -52.90 -42.78 -24.29
CA GLU A 2 -51.77 -43.07 -25.19
C GLU A 2 -52.33 -43.14 -26.64
N PRO A 3 -51.55 -43.25 -27.75
CA PRO A 3 -50.22 -43.90 -27.83
C PRO A 3 -49.20 -43.34 -28.87
N GLN A 4 -48.07 -44.06 -28.94
CA GLN A 4 -47.21 -44.42 -30.10
C GLN A 4 -45.79 -43.81 -30.09
N THR A 5 -44.75 -44.51 -29.61
CA THR A 5 -44.00 -45.68 -30.15
C THR A 5 -43.37 -45.51 -31.53
N LYS A 6 -42.02 -45.58 -31.57
CA LYS A 6 -41.31 -46.65 -32.31
C LYS A 6 -39.87 -46.81 -31.84
N ASP A 7 -39.64 -48.02 -31.34
CA ASP A 7 -38.38 -48.69 -31.03
C ASP A 7 -37.93 -49.52 -32.25
N PHE A 8 -36.76 -50.15 -32.16
CA PHE A 8 -36.18 -51.29 -32.92
C PHE A 8 -34.70 -51.02 -33.26
N THR A 9 -33.74 -51.41 -32.42
CA THR A 9 -33.17 -52.75 -32.13
C THR A 9 -32.30 -53.38 -33.24
N ARG A 10 -31.09 -53.84 -32.86
CA ARG A 10 -30.72 -55.27 -32.62
C ARG A 10 -29.36 -55.74 -33.21
N ARG A 11 -28.70 -56.57 -32.37
CA ARG A 11 -27.75 -57.70 -32.61
C ARG A 11 -26.28 -57.32 -32.88
N ALA A 12 -25.28 -57.72 -32.09
CA ALA A 12 -24.93 -58.94 -31.33
C ALA A 12 -24.27 -60.09 -32.13
N ARG A 13 -22.94 -60.23 -31.92
CA ARG A 13 -22.10 -61.46 -31.76
C ARG A 13 -21.90 -62.39 -32.99
N PRO A 14 -21.02 -63.42 -32.92
CA PRO A 14 -19.66 -63.61 -32.34
C PRO A 14 -18.75 -64.43 -33.29
N LEU A 15 -17.55 -64.88 -32.86
CA LEU A 15 -16.83 -66.16 -33.17
C LEU A 15 -15.32 -65.95 -32.87
N LEU A 16 -14.47 -66.89 -32.43
CA LEU A 16 -14.50 -68.12 -31.62
C LEU A 16 -13.08 -68.74 -31.70
N GLN A 17 -12.71 -69.54 -30.68
CA GLN A 17 -11.63 -70.57 -30.65
C GLN A 17 -10.18 -70.07 -30.51
N GLY A 18 -9.27 -70.71 -29.75
CA GLY A 18 -9.30 -71.95 -28.97
C GLY A 18 -7.89 -72.26 -28.43
N HIS A 19 -7.81 -72.82 -27.23
CA HIS A 19 -6.64 -73.44 -26.54
C HIS A 19 -5.96 -74.56 -27.40
N PRO A 20 -4.72 -75.08 -27.15
CA PRO A 20 -4.27 -75.59 -25.83
C PRO A 20 -2.75 -75.69 -25.47
N ARG A 21 -2.53 -75.90 -24.16
CA ARG A 21 -1.57 -76.74 -23.38
C ARG A 21 -0.12 -77.08 -23.83
N VAL A 22 0.66 -77.38 -22.75
CA VAL A 22 1.88 -78.22 -22.60
C VAL A 22 3.19 -77.41 -22.70
N GLY A 23 4.17 -77.47 -21.81
CA GLY A 23 4.48 -78.31 -20.65
C GLY A 23 6.01 -78.29 -20.41
N GLY A 24 6.45 -78.54 -19.17
CA GLY A 24 7.85 -78.85 -18.79
C GLY A 24 8.75 -77.63 -18.51
N ASP A 25 9.59 -77.58 -17.49
CA ASP A 25 9.95 -78.55 -16.45
C ASP A 25 10.53 -77.80 -15.23
N SER A 26 10.38 -78.43 -14.07
CA SER A 26 10.86 -77.99 -12.76
C SER A 26 12.25 -78.64 -12.44
N PRO A 27 12.69 -78.79 -11.17
CA PRO A 27 13.81 -78.12 -10.48
C PRO A 27 14.89 -79.18 -10.08
N PRO A 28 15.44 -79.37 -8.83
CA PRO A 28 15.73 -78.53 -7.65
C PRO A 28 17.14 -78.80 -7.02
N SER A 29 17.46 -78.15 -5.89
CA SER A 29 18.15 -78.69 -4.67
C SER A 29 18.66 -77.53 -3.78
N CYS A 30 18.74 -77.56 -2.43
CA CYS A 30 18.27 -78.46 -1.38
C CYS A 30 18.39 -77.74 0.00
N CYS A 31 17.41 -77.98 0.89
CA CYS A 31 17.45 -78.21 2.37
C CYS A 31 18.35 -77.37 3.31
N ARG A 32 17.96 -76.98 4.55
CA ARG A 32 17.32 -77.81 5.60
C ARG A 32 16.83 -76.99 6.81
N CYS A 33 15.81 -77.52 7.49
CA CYS A 33 15.14 -77.05 8.72
C CYS A 33 15.96 -77.16 10.02
N ARG A 34 15.59 -76.39 11.06
CA ARG A 34 15.11 -76.90 12.38
C ARG A 34 14.72 -75.77 13.39
N GLN A 35 13.49 -75.84 13.91
CA GLN A 35 13.08 -75.45 15.28
C GLN A 35 13.29 -76.68 16.24
N PRO A 36 13.07 -76.69 17.58
CA PRO A 36 12.13 -75.87 18.40
C PRO A 36 12.54 -75.55 19.88
N GLY A 37 11.65 -74.86 20.63
CA GLY A 37 11.53 -75.04 22.10
C GLY A 37 11.18 -73.80 22.94
N ALA A 38 9.91 -73.66 23.35
CA ALA A 38 9.44 -72.85 24.50
C ALA A 38 9.61 -73.67 25.82
N PRO A 39 9.46 -73.16 27.08
CA PRO A 39 8.27 -72.41 27.58
C PRO A 39 8.46 -71.33 28.70
N SER A 40 7.47 -70.43 28.78
CA SER A 40 6.72 -69.88 29.93
C SER A 40 7.24 -69.98 31.40
N ALA A 41 7.24 -68.84 32.13
CA ALA A 41 6.44 -68.53 33.37
C ALA A 41 7.00 -67.24 34.06
N ARG A 42 6.28 -66.10 34.15
CA ARG A 42 5.25 -65.63 35.11
C ARG A 42 5.73 -65.26 36.55
N LEU A 43 5.21 -64.11 37.02
CA LEU A 43 5.10 -63.56 38.41
C LEU A 43 6.38 -62.86 38.90
N GLY A 44 6.42 -61.70 39.57
CA GLY A 44 5.47 -60.84 40.31
C GLY A 44 6.33 -60.00 41.30
N PRO A 45 5.87 -58.86 41.85
CA PRO A 45 6.73 -57.83 42.45
C PRO A 45 7.03 -58.06 43.93
N GLY A 46 8.19 -57.59 44.41
CA GLY A 46 8.59 -57.69 45.82
C GLY A 46 9.48 -56.52 46.25
N SER A 47 8.92 -55.64 47.06
CA SER A 47 9.58 -54.59 47.84
C SER A 47 10.64 -55.18 48.78
N LEU A 48 11.77 -54.50 49.00
CA LEU A 48 12.53 -54.59 50.25
C LEU A 48 13.47 -53.40 50.44
N ALA A 49 13.47 -52.94 51.69
CA ALA A 49 14.07 -51.72 52.20
C ALA A 49 15.60 -51.82 52.47
N LEU A 50 16.16 -50.64 52.74
CA LEU A 50 17.52 -50.26 53.15
C LEU A 50 18.28 -51.22 54.09
N PRO A 51 19.62 -51.10 54.13
CA PRO A 51 20.22 -50.44 55.29
C PRO A 51 21.31 -49.39 54.95
N HIS A 52 21.58 -48.57 55.96
CA HIS A 52 22.36 -47.32 56.00
C HIS A 52 23.88 -47.58 56.24
N PRO A 53 24.76 -46.55 56.38
CA PRO A 53 25.96 -46.44 55.56
C PRO A 53 27.27 -46.46 56.37
N GLN A 54 28.36 -46.95 55.78
CA GLN A 54 29.72 -46.53 56.14
C GLN A 54 30.70 -47.10 55.11
N GLY A 55 31.19 -46.25 54.20
CA GLY A 55 32.18 -46.66 53.19
C GLY A 55 32.05 -45.91 51.86
N LEU A 56 31.96 -44.58 51.88
CA LEU A 56 31.90 -43.78 50.65
C LEU A 56 32.67 -42.46 50.76
N THR A 57 33.93 -42.51 51.21
CA THR A 57 34.78 -41.31 51.27
C THR A 57 36.07 -41.44 50.46
N MET A 58 36.51 -42.64 50.06
CA MET A 58 37.75 -42.80 49.28
C MET A 58 37.58 -43.02 47.77
N LEU A 59 36.40 -43.41 47.27
CA LEU A 59 36.19 -43.62 45.83
C LEU A 59 35.68 -42.38 45.07
N ARG A 60 35.53 -41.24 45.75
CA ARG A 60 35.12 -39.97 45.13
C ARG A 60 36.29 -39.08 44.70
N ILE A 61 37.48 -39.27 45.25
CA ILE A 61 38.63 -38.39 44.99
C ILE A 61 39.33 -38.75 43.67
N VAL A 62 39.40 -40.04 43.31
CA VAL A 62 40.05 -40.49 42.07
C VAL A 62 39.18 -40.26 40.83
N ILE A 63 37.85 -40.33 40.96
CA ILE A 63 36.93 -40.03 39.85
C ILE A 63 36.79 -38.52 39.63
N CYS A 64 36.86 -37.69 40.69
CA CYS A 64 36.87 -36.23 40.55
C CYS A 64 38.12 -35.71 39.82
N ALA A 65 39.30 -36.29 40.03
CA ALA A 65 40.52 -35.87 39.34
C ALA A 65 40.48 -36.19 37.82
N ALA A 66 39.85 -37.29 37.41
CA ALA A 66 39.67 -37.64 36.00
C ALA A 66 38.58 -36.80 35.30
N THR A 67 37.53 -36.37 36.02
CA THR A 67 36.53 -35.44 35.48
C THR A 67 37.00 -33.98 35.46
N ILE A 68 37.91 -33.58 36.36
CA ILE A 68 38.45 -32.21 36.39
C ILE A 68 39.52 -31.98 35.31
N LEU A 69 40.24 -33.02 34.87
CA LEU A 69 41.09 -32.93 33.67
C LEU A 69 40.33 -33.13 32.35
N GLY A 70 39.14 -33.76 32.36
CA GLY A 70 38.27 -33.89 31.18
C GLY A 70 37.38 -32.66 30.88
N SER A 71 37.39 -31.66 31.76
CA SER A 71 36.56 -30.45 31.65
C SER A 71 37.32 -29.21 31.15
N ILE A 72 38.59 -29.37 30.76
CA ILE A 72 39.38 -28.37 30.03
C ILE A 72 39.80 -29.00 28.70
N LEU A 73 38.83 -29.52 27.95
CA LEU A 73 38.97 -29.45 26.49
C LEU A 73 38.69 -27.99 26.17
N ALA A 74 39.76 -27.20 26.00
CA ALA A 74 39.66 -25.98 25.22
C ALA A 74 38.90 -26.37 23.94
N GLN A 75 37.69 -25.84 23.75
CA GLN A 75 36.95 -26.01 22.51
C GLN A 75 37.93 -25.67 21.39
N GLU A 76 38.15 -26.59 20.45
CA GLU A 76 39.00 -26.26 19.30
C GLU A 76 38.43 -25.00 18.66
N PRO A 77 39.22 -23.93 18.53
CA PRO A 77 38.72 -22.66 18.02
C PRO A 77 38.18 -22.89 16.61
N ARG A 78 36.91 -22.54 16.39
CA ARG A 78 36.22 -22.68 15.08
C ARG A 78 36.66 -21.61 14.06
N GLY A 79 37.73 -20.89 14.37
CA GLY A 79 38.36 -19.82 13.58
C GLY A 79 37.77 -18.42 13.84
N HIS A 80 38.48 -17.41 13.34
CA HIS A 80 38.16 -15.99 13.49
C HIS A 80 37.34 -15.45 12.32
N VAL A 81 36.36 -14.59 12.61
CA VAL A 81 35.53 -13.95 11.59
C VAL A 81 35.65 -12.43 11.68
N SER A 82 36.08 -11.80 10.59
CA SER A 82 36.15 -10.35 10.47
C SER A 82 34.88 -9.82 9.82
N ILE A 83 34.19 -8.89 10.47
CA ILE A 83 32.94 -8.30 9.97
C ILE A 83 33.18 -6.82 9.67
N ILE A 84 33.02 -6.45 8.40
CA ILE A 84 33.21 -5.10 7.89
C ILE A 84 31.83 -4.53 7.57
N LEU A 85 31.40 -3.52 8.32
CA LEU A 85 30.13 -2.81 8.10
C LEU A 85 30.40 -1.50 7.36
N LEU A 86 30.17 -1.49 6.04
CA LEU A 86 30.25 -0.28 5.22
C LEU A 86 29.00 0.56 5.42
N GLY A 87 29.15 1.86 5.65
CA GLY A 87 28.05 2.75 6.06
C GLY A 87 27.75 2.66 7.56
N ALA A 88 28.74 2.32 8.40
CA ALA A 88 28.60 2.10 9.84
C ALA A 88 28.02 3.28 10.65
N THR A 89 28.09 4.50 10.12
CA THR A 89 27.56 5.72 10.74
C THR A 89 26.18 6.13 10.20
N GLY A 90 25.63 5.36 9.24
CA GLY A 90 24.33 5.60 8.63
C GLY A 90 23.14 5.17 9.51
N ASP A 91 21.94 5.54 9.09
CA ASP A 91 20.72 5.32 9.88
C ASP A 91 20.37 3.83 10.04
N LEU A 92 20.52 3.04 8.98
CA LEU A 92 20.26 1.60 9.02
C LEU A 92 21.20 0.89 10.01
N ALA A 93 22.49 1.25 9.98
CA ALA A 93 23.49 0.71 10.89
C ALA A 93 23.17 1.02 12.36
N LYS A 94 22.85 2.28 12.66
CA LYS A 94 22.50 2.75 14.01
C LYS A 94 21.22 2.12 14.56
N LYS A 95 20.19 1.98 13.72
CA LYS A 95 18.88 1.48 14.15
C LYS A 95 18.83 -0.04 14.27
N TYR A 96 19.54 -0.78 13.42
CA TYR A 96 19.35 -2.23 13.29
C TYR A 96 20.65 -3.04 13.22
N LEU A 97 21.61 -2.69 12.36
CA LEU A 97 22.71 -3.61 12.05
C LEU A 97 23.67 -3.81 13.22
N TRP A 98 24.02 -2.76 13.97
CA TRP A 98 24.87 -2.92 15.15
C TRP A 98 24.22 -3.80 16.22
N GLN A 99 22.89 -3.68 16.40
CA GLN A 99 22.13 -4.55 17.30
C GLN A 99 22.13 -6.00 16.84
N GLY A 100 21.97 -6.24 15.53
CA GLY A 100 22.01 -7.59 14.97
C GLY A 100 23.41 -8.23 15.02
N LEU A 101 24.47 -7.45 14.78
CA LEU A 101 25.86 -7.89 14.91
C LEU A 101 26.23 -8.18 16.37
N PHE A 102 25.74 -7.37 17.31
CA PHE A 102 25.91 -7.64 18.74
C PHE A 102 25.17 -8.91 19.14
N GLN A 103 23.95 -9.14 18.64
CA GLN A 103 23.25 -10.41 18.90
C GLN A 103 24.01 -11.62 18.33
N LEU A 104 24.57 -11.51 17.12
CA LEU A 104 25.43 -12.56 16.56
C LEU A 104 26.64 -12.84 17.47
N TYR A 105 27.29 -11.80 17.98
CA TYR A 105 28.40 -11.96 18.94
C TYR A 105 27.95 -12.69 20.21
N LEU A 106 26.79 -12.34 20.76
CA LEU A 106 26.24 -13.00 21.95
C LEU A 106 25.97 -14.50 21.71
N ASP A 107 25.48 -14.83 20.52
CA ASP A 107 25.09 -16.20 20.16
C ASP A 107 26.32 -17.07 19.85
N GLU A 108 27.34 -16.54 19.16
CA GLU A 108 28.42 -17.35 18.56
C GLU A 108 29.76 -17.27 19.30
N ALA A 109 30.04 -16.22 20.06
CA ALA A 109 31.35 -16.06 20.71
C ALA A 109 31.61 -17.14 21.78
N GLY A 110 30.54 -17.66 22.40
CA GLY A 110 30.62 -18.76 23.36
C GLY A 110 30.82 -20.14 22.73
N ASP A 111 30.62 -20.27 21.42
CA ASP A 111 30.64 -21.52 20.67
C ASP A 111 32.01 -21.79 19.97
N GLY A 112 33.03 -21.04 20.36
CA GLY A 112 34.41 -21.21 19.89
C GLY A 112 34.79 -20.31 18.71
N HIS A 113 33.93 -19.37 18.30
CA HIS A 113 34.26 -18.35 17.30
C HIS A 113 34.85 -17.10 17.95
N SER A 114 35.83 -16.48 17.29
CA SER A 114 36.33 -15.15 17.64
C SER A 114 35.99 -14.13 16.54
N PHE A 115 35.88 -12.86 16.92
CA PHE A 115 35.38 -11.81 16.02
C PHE A 115 36.23 -10.55 16.06
N SER A 116 36.27 -9.85 14.92
CA SER A 116 36.65 -8.43 14.86
C SER A 116 35.61 -7.67 14.05
N PHE A 117 35.25 -6.46 14.51
CA PHE A 117 34.24 -5.62 13.88
C PHE A 117 34.89 -4.35 13.36
N HIS A 118 34.72 -4.07 12.08
CA HIS A 118 35.29 -2.92 11.39
C HIS A 118 34.15 -2.06 10.86
N GLY A 119 33.79 -1.01 11.59
CA GLY A 119 32.82 -0.03 11.11
C GLY A 119 33.48 0.92 10.12
N ALA A 120 32.97 0.99 8.90
CA ALA A 120 33.55 1.84 7.86
C ALA A 120 32.56 2.86 7.29
N ALA A 121 33.02 4.08 7.05
CA ALA A 121 32.27 5.12 6.34
C ALA A 121 33.22 6.15 5.72
N LEU A 122 32.66 7.13 5.00
CA LEU A 122 33.42 8.25 4.43
C LEU A 122 33.75 9.33 5.47
N THR A 123 33.10 9.29 6.64
CA THR A 123 33.32 10.23 7.74
C THR A 123 34.79 10.18 8.20
N ARG A 124 35.36 11.32 8.58
CA ARG A 124 36.74 11.37 9.10
C ARG A 124 36.89 10.50 10.36
N PRO A 125 38.06 9.87 10.60
CA PRO A 125 38.24 8.89 11.67
C PRO A 125 37.76 9.33 13.05
N GLU A 126 38.14 10.52 13.52
CA GLU A 126 37.76 11.03 14.84
C GLU A 126 36.24 11.12 15.03
N GLN A 127 35.56 11.73 14.05
CA GLN A 127 34.10 11.89 14.08
C GLN A 127 33.38 10.55 13.86
N GLY A 128 33.89 9.71 12.97
CA GLY A 128 33.33 8.39 12.69
C GLY A 128 33.39 7.45 13.90
N GLN A 129 34.54 7.43 14.59
CA GLN A 129 34.72 6.68 15.83
C GLN A 129 33.75 7.13 16.92
N LEU A 130 33.54 8.44 17.08
CA LEU A 130 32.57 8.98 18.04
C LEU A 130 31.14 8.55 17.70
N LEU A 131 30.72 8.69 16.44
CA LEU A 131 29.38 8.29 15.98
C LEU A 131 29.14 6.79 16.13
N MET A 132 30.16 5.97 15.85
CA MET A 132 30.10 4.53 16.04
C MET A 132 29.97 4.18 17.53
N ALA A 133 30.82 4.76 18.40
CA ALA A 133 30.76 4.52 19.84
C ALA A 133 29.37 4.86 20.42
N GLN A 134 28.78 6.00 20.03
CA GLN A 134 27.43 6.37 20.43
C GLN A 134 26.35 5.37 19.98
N ALA A 135 26.53 4.72 18.84
CA ALA A 135 25.62 3.66 18.38
C ALA A 135 25.79 2.39 19.22
N LEU A 136 27.04 2.02 19.53
CA LEU A 136 27.39 0.84 20.31
C LEU A 136 26.95 0.95 21.79
N GLU A 137 26.97 2.15 22.36
CA GLU A 137 26.47 2.40 23.73
C GLU A 137 24.97 2.12 23.88
N LYS A 138 24.19 2.36 22.81
CA LYS A 138 22.73 2.20 22.79
C LYS A 138 22.25 0.76 22.55
N LEU A 139 23.18 -0.17 22.34
CA LEU A 139 22.85 -1.58 22.16
C LEU A 139 22.06 -2.10 23.36
N SER A 140 21.20 -3.08 23.14
CA SER A 140 20.39 -3.72 24.18
C SER A 140 20.75 -5.21 24.27
N CYS A 141 20.67 -5.77 25.47
CA CYS A 141 20.82 -7.20 25.69
C CYS A 141 19.44 -7.87 25.82
N PRO A 142 19.36 -9.20 25.67
CA PRO A 142 18.16 -9.96 26.00
C PRO A 142 17.65 -9.63 27.42
N SER A 143 16.32 -9.55 27.58
CA SER A 143 15.67 -9.12 28.83
C SER A 143 15.93 -10.06 30.02
N ASP A 144 16.27 -11.31 29.75
CA ASP A 144 16.62 -12.35 30.71
C ASP A 144 18.10 -12.34 31.12
N MET A 145 18.92 -11.47 30.52
CA MET A 145 20.33 -11.32 30.84
C MET A 145 20.55 -10.35 32.02
N LEU A 146 21.40 -10.75 32.97
CA LEU A 146 21.79 -9.88 34.09
C LEU A 146 22.47 -8.58 33.60
N PRO A 147 22.14 -7.41 34.17
CA PRO A 147 22.69 -6.13 33.74
C PRO A 147 24.22 -6.05 33.75
N GLU A 148 24.87 -6.64 34.75
CA GLU A 148 26.34 -6.63 34.88
C GLU A 148 26.99 -7.45 33.76
N ARG A 149 26.41 -8.61 33.44
CA ARG A 149 26.88 -9.46 32.34
C ARG A 149 26.67 -8.76 31.00
N CYS A 150 25.54 -8.09 30.82
CA CYS A 150 25.26 -7.28 29.64
C CYS A 150 26.31 -6.16 29.47
N ALA A 151 26.62 -5.41 30.53
CA ALA A 151 27.62 -4.35 30.50
C ALA A 151 29.02 -4.89 30.14
N GLN A 152 29.40 -6.04 30.71
CA GLN A 152 30.67 -6.71 30.39
C GLN A 152 30.75 -7.09 28.91
N LEU A 153 29.71 -7.75 28.38
CA LEU A 153 29.67 -8.21 26.99
C LEU A 153 29.65 -7.04 25.99
N LYS A 154 28.95 -5.95 26.31
CA LYS A 154 29.01 -4.70 25.54
C LYS A 154 30.42 -4.10 25.54
N GLY A 155 31.08 -4.06 26.70
CA GLY A 155 32.46 -3.58 26.81
C GLY A 155 33.43 -4.40 25.95
N GLN A 156 33.28 -5.73 25.96
CA GLN A 156 34.05 -6.62 25.08
C GLN A 156 33.76 -6.35 23.61
N PHE A 157 32.48 -6.25 23.23
CA PHE A 157 32.08 -5.96 21.85
C PHE A 157 32.66 -4.62 21.35
N LEU A 158 32.67 -3.60 22.20
CA LEU A 158 33.29 -2.30 21.91
C LEU A 158 34.80 -2.42 21.69
N GLN A 159 35.50 -3.21 22.50
CA GLN A 159 36.95 -3.47 22.34
C GLN A 159 37.28 -4.22 21.05
N LEU A 160 36.36 -5.07 20.57
CA LEU A 160 36.48 -5.78 19.31
C LEU A 160 36.12 -4.90 18.10
N SER A 161 35.58 -3.70 18.31
CA SER A 161 35.07 -2.81 17.28
C SER A 161 36.01 -1.64 16.97
N GLN A 162 36.34 -1.43 15.70
CA GLN A 162 37.22 -0.35 15.24
C GLN A 162 36.58 0.43 14.09
N TYR A 163 36.71 1.76 14.10
CA TYR A 163 36.30 2.59 12.96
C TYR A 163 37.41 2.68 11.91
N ARG A 164 37.04 2.63 10.63
CA ARG A 164 37.93 2.80 9.48
C ARG A 164 37.32 3.77 8.48
N GLN A 165 38.10 4.70 7.94
CA GLN A 165 37.66 5.47 6.78
C GLN A 165 38.06 4.69 5.52
N LEU A 166 37.08 4.25 4.72
CA LEU A 166 37.32 3.50 3.49
C LEU A 166 36.71 4.24 2.31
N TRP A 167 37.54 4.64 1.35
CA TRP A 167 37.10 5.31 0.12
C TRP A 167 37.86 4.81 -1.11
N THR A 168 39.19 4.68 -1.00
CA THR A 168 40.09 4.35 -2.11
C THR A 168 40.53 2.90 -2.07
N ALA A 169 41.06 2.40 -3.19
CA ALA A 169 41.69 1.08 -3.26
C ALA A 169 42.78 0.86 -2.20
N GLU A 170 43.56 1.89 -1.88
CA GLU A 170 44.64 1.83 -0.88
C GLU A 170 44.10 1.60 0.55
N ASP A 171 42.92 2.16 0.86
CA ASP A 171 42.27 1.94 2.15
C ASP A 171 41.89 0.46 2.33
N TYR A 172 41.40 -0.21 1.28
CA TYR A 172 41.06 -1.64 1.31
C TYR A 172 42.30 -2.54 1.38
N VAL A 173 43.39 -2.17 0.71
CA VAL A 173 44.70 -2.83 0.85
C VAL A 173 45.18 -2.75 2.29
N THR A 174 45.10 -1.56 2.89
CA THR A 174 45.51 -1.32 4.27
C THR A 174 44.66 -2.12 5.25
N LEU A 175 43.33 -2.12 5.07
CA LEU A 175 42.41 -2.93 5.86
C LEU A 175 42.75 -4.42 5.82
N SER A 176 43.02 -4.99 4.64
CA SER A 176 43.37 -6.42 4.54
C SER A 176 44.65 -6.74 5.29
N LYS A 177 45.69 -5.91 5.11
CA LYS A 177 46.97 -6.06 5.82
C LYS A 177 46.81 -5.96 7.33
N ASP A 178 46.00 -5.02 7.81
CA ASP A 178 45.73 -4.85 9.24
C ASP A 178 45.00 -6.07 9.84
N ILE A 179 44.01 -6.62 9.12
CA ILE A 179 43.32 -7.84 9.52
C ILE A 179 44.31 -9.01 9.60
N GLU A 180 45.10 -9.23 8.55
CA GLU A 180 46.08 -10.31 8.47
C GLU A 180 47.16 -10.20 9.56
N ALA A 181 47.71 -9.00 9.77
CA ALA A 181 48.72 -8.75 10.79
C ALA A 181 48.17 -9.02 12.20
N ARG A 182 46.92 -8.61 12.47
CA ARG A 182 46.27 -8.87 13.77
C ARG A 182 46.05 -10.36 14.01
N LEU A 183 45.54 -11.08 13.01
CA LEU A 183 45.32 -12.51 13.10
C LEU A 183 46.63 -13.26 13.37
N GLN A 184 47.71 -12.87 12.70
CA GLN A 184 49.04 -13.44 12.90
C GLN A 184 49.57 -13.14 14.31
N GLN A 185 49.41 -11.90 14.81
CA GLN A 185 49.84 -11.51 16.16
C GLN A 185 49.08 -12.26 17.26
N GLU A 186 47.77 -12.47 17.08
CA GLU A 186 46.92 -13.15 18.05
C GLU A 186 46.94 -14.69 17.88
N GLY A 187 47.65 -15.22 16.88
CA GLY A 187 47.71 -16.65 16.60
C GLY A 187 46.38 -17.26 16.17
N LEU A 188 45.52 -16.45 15.53
CA LEU A 188 44.17 -16.83 15.12
C LEU A 188 44.12 -17.24 13.65
N GLN A 189 43.38 -18.32 13.35
CA GLN A 189 43.12 -18.75 11.98
C GLN A 189 41.89 -18.02 11.41
N GLU A 190 42.02 -17.41 10.23
CA GLU A 190 40.89 -16.79 9.54
C GLU A 190 39.89 -17.86 9.08
N SER A 191 38.64 -17.75 9.54
CA SER A 191 37.51 -18.56 9.08
C SER A 191 36.79 -17.87 7.92
N GLY A 192 36.61 -16.55 7.99
CA GLY A 192 36.01 -15.80 6.89
C GLY A 192 35.79 -14.31 7.16
N ARG A 193 35.33 -13.62 6.12
CA ARG A 193 35.00 -12.19 6.13
C ARG A 193 33.55 -11.96 5.72
N ILE A 194 32.84 -11.11 6.47
CA ILE A 194 31.53 -10.57 6.08
C ILE A 194 31.70 -9.10 5.73
N PHE A 195 31.38 -8.70 4.51
CA PHE A 195 31.24 -7.30 4.13
C PHE A 195 29.76 -6.95 4.01
N TYR A 196 29.26 -6.06 4.87
CA TYR A 196 27.87 -5.61 4.85
C TYR A 196 27.77 -4.23 4.22
N PHE A 197 27.05 -4.12 3.11
CA PHE A 197 26.92 -2.89 2.34
C PHE A 197 25.68 -2.11 2.78
N SER A 198 25.80 -1.34 3.86
CA SER A 198 24.78 -0.35 4.27
C SER A 198 25.04 1.01 3.61
N VAL A 199 25.27 0.99 2.29
CA VAL A 199 25.59 2.15 1.45
C VAL A 199 24.67 2.18 0.22
N PRO A 200 24.55 3.32 -0.50
CA PRO A 200 23.76 3.40 -1.72
C PRO A 200 24.23 2.43 -2.81
N ALA A 201 23.28 1.88 -3.59
CA ALA A 201 23.54 0.86 -4.60
C ALA A 201 24.52 1.29 -5.70
N PHE A 202 24.59 2.59 -6.04
CA PHE A 202 25.52 3.10 -7.04
C PHE A 202 27.00 2.87 -6.67
N ALA A 203 27.32 2.71 -5.37
CA ALA A 203 28.68 2.49 -4.89
C ALA A 203 29.07 0.99 -4.90
N TYR A 204 28.13 0.08 -5.16
CA TYR A 204 28.36 -1.36 -4.97
C TYR A 204 29.45 -1.93 -5.87
N ALA A 205 29.49 -1.51 -7.14
CA ALA A 205 30.45 -2.01 -8.11
C ALA A 205 31.90 -1.65 -7.77
N GLU A 206 32.15 -0.39 -7.44
CA GLU A 206 33.48 0.10 -7.07
C GLU A 206 33.99 -0.59 -5.78
N ILE A 207 33.14 -0.69 -4.76
CA ILE A 207 33.45 -1.42 -3.53
C ILE A 207 33.72 -2.89 -3.82
N ALA A 208 32.90 -3.53 -4.67
CA ALA A 208 33.08 -4.92 -5.06
C ALA A 208 34.43 -5.15 -5.75
N GLN A 209 34.83 -4.23 -6.63
CA GLN A 209 36.13 -4.25 -7.29
C GLN A 209 37.27 -4.19 -6.28
N HIS A 210 37.21 -3.26 -5.31
CA HIS A 210 38.25 -3.13 -4.27
C HIS A 210 38.35 -4.36 -3.36
N ILE A 211 37.21 -4.92 -2.94
CA ILE A 211 37.22 -6.15 -2.13
C ILE A 211 37.84 -7.29 -2.92
N ASN A 212 37.41 -7.49 -4.18
CA ASN A 212 37.91 -8.60 -4.99
C ASN A 212 39.40 -8.47 -5.33
N SER A 213 39.91 -7.25 -5.50
CA SER A 213 41.31 -7.02 -5.87
C SER A 213 42.28 -7.11 -4.68
N SER A 214 41.89 -6.68 -3.48
CA SER A 214 42.86 -6.50 -2.38
C SER A 214 42.39 -6.88 -0.98
N CYS A 215 41.10 -7.22 -0.78
CA CYS A 215 40.56 -7.45 0.57
C CYS A 215 39.76 -8.77 0.70
N ARG A 216 39.81 -9.62 -0.33
CA ARG A 216 39.29 -10.99 -0.31
C ARG A 216 40.17 -11.84 0.63
N PRO A 217 39.59 -12.67 1.51
CA PRO A 217 40.38 -13.49 2.42
C PRO A 217 41.19 -14.55 1.68
N GLY A 218 42.25 -15.04 2.33
CA GLY A 218 43.13 -16.06 1.78
C GLY A 218 42.47 -17.43 1.59
N PRO A 219 43.18 -18.40 0.97
CA PRO A 219 42.67 -19.74 0.75
C PRO A 219 42.20 -20.42 2.04
N GLY A 220 41.04 -21.08 1.99
CA GLY A 220 40.45 -21.79 3.13
C GLY A 220 39.46 -20.96 3.96
N ALA A 221 39.48 -19.63 3.83
CA ALA A 221 38.52 -18.74 4.46
C ALA A 221 37.39 -18.34 3.48
N TRP A 222 36.16 -18.21 3.98
CA TRP A 222 35.00 -17.85 3.16
C TRP A 222 34.80 -16.33 3.07
N LEU A 223 34.21 -15.86 1.97
CA LEU A 223 33.75 -14.48 1.80
C LEU A 223 32.22 -14.44 1.72
N ARG A 224 31.62 -13.48 2.41
CA ARG A 224 30.18 -13.17 2.29
C ARG A 224 29.98 -11.68 2.14
N VAL A 225 29.26 -11.29 1.09
CA VAL A 225 28.97 -9.89 0.76
C VAL A 225 27.46 -9.70 0.88
N VAL A 226 27.05 -8.85 1.80
CA VAL A 226 25.65 -8.57 2.09
C VAL A 226 25.27 -7.27 1.41
N LEU A 227 24.22 -7.30 0.60
CA LEU A 227 23.77 -6.18 -0.22
C LEU A 227 22.36 -5.79 0.22
N GLU A 228 22.13 -4.49 0.40
CA GLU A 228 20.81 -3.93 0.69
C GLU A 228 20.07 -3.55 -0.58
N LYS A 229 18.74 -3.51 -0.50
CA LYS A 229 17.91 -2.94 -1.56
C LYS A 229 18.22 -1.43 -1.70
N PRO A 230 18.10 -0.84 -2.90
CA PRO A 230 17.45 -1.37 -4.11
C PRO A 230 18.38 -2.20 -5.02
N PHE A 231 17.83 -3.26 -5.64
CA PHE A 231 18.54 -4.11 -6.62
C PHE A 231 18.06 -3.82 -8.04
N GLY A 232 18.38 -2.60 -8.52
CA GLY A 232 17.81 -2.03 -9.74
C GLY A 232 16.44 -1.38 -9.51
N HIS A 233 15.93 -0.69 -10.53
CA HIS A 233 14.61 -0.06 -10.57
C HIS A 233 13.70 -0.66 -11.65
N ASP A 234 14.25 -1.56 -12.47
CA ASP A 234 13.57 -2.34 -13.49
C ASP A 234 14.42 -3.58 -13.85
N ARG A 235 13.90 -4.41 -14.75
CA ARG A 235 14.57 -5.62 -15.23
C ARG A 235 15.93 -5.38 -15.87
N ARG A 236 16.12 -4.24 -16.54
CA ARG A 236 17.36 -3.92 -17.26
C ARG A 236 18.45 -3.49 -16.27
N SER A 237 18.17 -2.49 -15.45
CA SER A 237 19.07 -1.99 -14.41
C SER A 237 19.45 -3.08 -13.40
N ALA A 238 18.51 -3.96 -13.03
CA ALA A 238 18.79 -5.11 -12.17
C ALA A 238 19.77 -6.11 -12.84
N GLN A 239 19.66 -6.31 -14.16
CA GLN A 239 20.56 -7.17 -14.92
C GLN A 239 21.95 -6.57 -15.07
N GLU A 240 22.03 -5.26 -15.33
CA GLU A 240 23.29 -4.53 -15.43
C GLU A 240 24.05 -4.61 -14.09
N LEU A 241 23.40 -4.27 -12.98
CA LEU A 241 23.97 -4.39 -11.63
C LEU A 241 24.39 -5.83 -11.31
N SER A 242 23.55 -6.82 -11.63
CA SER A 242 23.85 -8.23 -11.34
C SER A 242 25.03 -8.75 -12.16
N LYS A 243 25.15 -8.33 -13.43
CA LYS A 243 26.28 -8.69 -14.30
C LYS A 243 27.59 -8.09 -13.78
N GLU A 244 27.55 -6.84 -13.36
CA GLU A 244 28.71 -6.14 -12.82
C GLU A 244 29.18 -6.78 -11.51
N LEU A 245 28.28 -7.00 -10.54
CA LEU A 245 28.62 -7.70 -9.30
C LEU A 245 29.09 -9.14 -9.53
N GLY A 246 28.48 -9.85 -10.49
CA GLY A 246 28.89 -11.20 -10.88
C GLY A 246 30.28 -11.29 -11.51
N SER A 247 30.88 -10.17 -11.93
CA SER A 247 32.27 -10.12 -12.40
C SER A 247 33.29 -10.13 -11.25
N PHE A 248 32.86 -9.80 -10.03
CA PHE A 248 33.71 -9.72 -8.84
C PHE A 248 33.39 -10.80 -7.80
N PHE A 249 32.12 -11.19 -7.67
CA PHE A 249 31.66 -12.13 -6.66
C PHE A 249 30.90 -13.30 -7.27
N ARG A 250 31.01 -14.46 -6.62
CA ARG A 250 30.20 -15.63 -6.96
C ARG A 250 28.83 -15.53 -6.30
N GLU A 251 27.83 -16.18 -6.89
CA GLU A 251 26.45 -16.12 -6.38
C GLU A 251 26.34 -16.67 -4.94
N GLU A 252 27.14 -17.67 -4.57
CA GLU A 252 27.19 -18.22 -3.21
C GLU A 252 27.77 -17.25 -2.17
N GLU A 253 28.52 -16.23 -2.61
CA GLU A 253 29.14 -15.21 -1.77
C GLU A 253 28.20 -14.03 -1.52
N MET A 254 27.22 -13.78 -2.40
CA MET A 254 26.33 -12.61 -2.32
C MET A 254 25.04 -12.88 -1.54
N TYR A 255 24.67 -12.01 -0.61
CA TYR A 255 23.47 -12.11 0.23
C TYR A 255 22.63 -10.85 0.03
N ARG A 256 21.68 -10.90 -0.90
CA ARG A 256 20.76 -9.79 -1.17
C ARG A 256 19.63 -9.80 -0.16
N VAL A 257 19.59 -8.78 0.68
CA VAL A 257 18.69 -8.68 1.82
C VAL A 257 17.31 -8.20 1.38
N ASP A 258 16.31 -9.01 1.74
CA ASP A 258 14.96 -8.52 1.99
C ASP A 258 14.63 -8.77 3.46
N HIS A 259 14.59 -7.70 4.25
CA HIS A 259 14.40 -7.82 5.69
C HIS A 259 13.02 -8.39 6.08
N TYR A 260 12.02 -8.42 5.19
CA TYR A 260 10.74 -9.05 5.51
C TYR A 260 10.86 -10.56 5.67
N LEU A 261 11.82 -11.19 4.99
CA LEU A 261 12.09 -12.63 5.15
C LEU A 261 12.62 -12.98 6.54
N GLY A 262 13.18 -12.00 7.26
CA GLY A 262 13.61 -12.14 8.67
C GLY A 262 12.50 -11.91 9.69
N LYS A 263 11.34 -11.38 9.29
CA LYS A 263 10.23 -11.14 10.23
C LYS A 263 9.63 -12.48 10.66
N GLN A 264 9.48 -12.69 11.97
CA GLN A 264 9.17 -14.00 12.54
C GLN A 264 7.88 -14.64 12.00
N ALA A 265 6.83 -13.85 11.76
CA ALA A 265 5.59 -14.38 11.16
C ALA A 265 5.77 -14.82 9.70
N VAL A 266 6.58 -14.09 8.92
CA VAL A 266 6.91 -14.43 7.51
C VAL A 266 7.81 -15.67 7.47
N ALA A 267 8.88 -15.68 8.26
CA ALA A 267 9.79 -16.82 8.39
C ALA A 267 9.07 -18.10 8.84
N GLN A 268 7.92 -17.98 9.53
CA GLN A 268 7.11 -19.09 10.00
C GLN A 268 6.20 -19.69 8.91
N ILE A 269 6.00 -19.05 7.76
CA ILE A 269 5.07 -19.54 6.72
C ILE A 269 5.45 -20.96 6.25
N LEU A 270 6.71 -21.19 5.87
CA LEU A 270 7.14 -22.50 5.34
C LEU A 270 7.16 -23.60 6.40
N PRO A 271 7.77 -23.38 7.58
CA PRO A 271 7.70 -24.36 8.67
C PRO A 271 6.25 -24.65 9.10
N PHE A 272 5.35 -23.66 9.08
CA PHE A 272 3.94 -23.86 9.38
C PHE A 272 3.28 -24.77 8.33
N ARG A 273 3.50 -24.49 7.04
CA ARG A 273 2.92 -25.31 5.95
C ARG A 273 3.40 -26.76 6.03
N ASP A 274 4.67 -26.97 6.34
CA ASP A 274 5.26 -28.30 6.53
C ASP A 274 4.69 -29.04 7.73
N ARG A 275 4.73 -28.44 8.92
CA ARG A 275 4.25 -29.10 10.15
C ARG A 275 2.77 -29.46 10.11
N ASN A 276 2.00 -28.66 9.37
CA ASN A 276 0.56 -28.82 9.23
C ASN A 276 0.17 -29.46 7.89
N TRP A 277 1.12 -30.07 7.16
CA TRP A 277 0.90 -30.59 5.81
C TRP A 277 -0.31 -31.52 5.72
N LYS A 278 -0.54 -32.40 6.71
CA LYS A 278 -1.67 -33.35 6.71
C LYS A 278 -3.03 -32.66 6.63
N ALA A 279 -3.17 -31.50 7.27
CA ALA A 279 -4.38 -30.69 7.20
C ALA A 279 -4.40 -29.81 5.94
N LEU A 280 -3.25 -29.21 5.60
CA LEU A 280 -3.13 -28.23 4.53
C LEU A 280 -3.10 -28.81 3.11
N ASP A 281 -2.62 -30.03 2.91
CA ASP A 281 -2.47 -30.65 1.59
C ASP A 281 -3.78 -30.63 0.79
N ARG A 282 -4.91 -30.86 1.48
CA ARG A 282 -6.25 -30.82 0.88
C ARG A 282 -6.81 -29.41 0.73
N LEU A 283 -6.38 -28.47 1.57
CA LEU A 283 -6.97 -27.14 1.68
C LEU A 283 -6.22 -26.06 0.88
N TRP A 284 -4.92 -26.23 0.64
CA TRP A 284 -4.03 -25.19 0.10
C TRP A 284 -4.01 -25.18 -1.44
N ASN A 285 -5.18 -25.03 -2.06
CA ASN A 285 -5.38 -25.06 -3.51
C ASN A 285 -6.66 -24.31 -3.92
N ARG A 286 -6.80 -24.05 -5.23
CA ARG A 286 -7.94 -23.36 -5.89
C ARG A 286 -9.32 -23.91 -5.57
N HIS A 287 -9.46 -25.16 -5.17
CA HIS A 287 -10.78 -25.72 -4.85
C HIS A 287 -11.29 -25.27 -3.48
N HIS A 288 -10.39 -24.82 -2.61
CA HIS A 288 -10.65 -24.52 -1.20
C HIS A 288 -10.24 -23.12 -0.79
N VAL A 289 -9.16 -22.56 -1.36
CA VAL A 289 -8.80 -21.15 -1.18
C VAL A 289 -9.67 -20.29 -2.06
N ASP A 290 -10.24 -19.26 -1.47
CA ASP A 290 -11.01 -18.21 -2.14
C ASP A 290 -10.07 -17.16 -2.72
N ARG A 291 -9.22 -16.59 -1.87
CA ARG A 291 -8.22 -15.59 -2.24
C ARG A 291 -7.07 -15.51 -1.23
N VAL A 292 -5.99 -14.85 -1.63
CA VAL A 292 -4.85 -14.53 -0.79
C VAL A 292 -4.66 -13.02 -0.74
N GLU A 293 -4.53 -12.46 0.46
CA GLU A 293 -4.28 -11.04 0.71
C GLU A 293 -2.90 -10.89 1.37
N ILE A 294 -2.03 -10.06 0.80
CA ILE A 294 -0.71 -9.72 1.37
C ILE A 294 -0.64 -8.21 1.45
N VAL A 295 -0.73 -7.69 2.68
CA VAL A 295 -1.02 -6.27 2.92
C VAL A 295 0.01 -5.68 3.86
N MET A 296 0.45 -4.46 3.54
CA MET A 296 1.33 -3.65 4.38
C MET A 296 0.90 -2.18 4.36
N LYS A 297 0.33 -1.70 5.47
CA LYS A 297 -0.12 -0.32 5.64
C LYS A 297 0.85 0.44 6.54
N GLU A 298 1.11 1.70 6.20
CA GLU A 298 1.91 2.61 7.02
C GLU A 298 1.14 3.90 7.30
N THR A 299 1.16 4.36 8.56
CA THR A 299 0.62 5.68 8.93
C THR A 299 1.57 6.82 8.59
N VAL A 300 2.86 6.54 8.48
CA VAL A 300 3.89 7.54 8.16
C VAL A 300 3.83 7.86 6.67
N ASP A 301 4.02 9.13 6.33
CA ASP A 301 4.10 9.60 4.96
C ASP A 301 5.54 9.46 4.40
N ALA A 302 5.83 10.11 3.28
CA ALA A 302 7.15 10.10 2.64
C ALA A 302 8.00 11.35 2.96
N GLU A 303 7.58 12.21 3.89
CA GLU A 303 8.31 13.42 4.25
C GLU A 303 9.74 13.08 4.75
N GLY A 304 10.71 13.91 4.36
CA GLY A 304 12.13 13.73 4.62
C GLY A 304 12.81 12.65 3.77
N ARG A 305 12.05 11.93 2.93
CA ARG A 305 12.56 10.88 2.02
C ARG A 305 12.01 11.03 0.60
N THR A 306 11.50 12.21 0.23
CA THR A 306 10.87 12.41 -1.09
C THR A 306 11.84 12.19 -2.25
N SER A 307 13.13 12.51 -2.09
CA SER A 307 14.14 12.29 -3.13
C SER A 307 14.26 10.81 -3.54
N PHE A 308 14.26 9.92 -2.56
CA PHE A 308 14.20 8.48 -2.78
C PHE A 308 12.81 8.08 -3.28
N TYR A 309 11.76 8.51 -2.60
CA TYR A 309 10.42 8.00 -2.91
C TYR A 309 9.92 8.39 -4.31
N GLU A 310 10.31 9.56 -4.82
CA GLU A 310 9.95 10.04 -6.16
C GLU A 310 10.55 9.17 -7.28
N GLU A 311 11.68 8.50 -7.03
CA GLU A 311 12.30 7.58 -8.00
C GLU A 311 11.68 6.18 -7.93
N TYR A 312 11.31 5.71 -6.72
CA TYR A 312 10.91 4.32 -6.50
C TYR A 312 9.39 4.13 -6.50
N GLY A 313 8.66 4.99 -5.80
CA GLY A 313 7.24 4.82 -5.49
C GLY A 313 6.94 3.59 -4.65
N VAL A 314 5.68 3.42 -4.24
CA VAL A 314 5.27 2.31 -3.35
C VAL A 314 5.49 0.93 -3.96
N ILE A 315 5.38 0.81 -5.29
CA ILE A 315 5.50 -0.47 -5.98
C ILE A 315 6.94 -0.99 -5.86
N ARG A 316 7.95 -0.18 -6.18
CA ARG A 316 9.35 -0.62 -6.06
C ARG A 316 9.82 -0.65 -4.61
N ASP A 317 9.31 0.25 -3.75
CA ASP A 317 9.77 0.30 -2.35
C ASP A 317 9.31 -0.92 -1.55
N VAL A 318 8.06 -1.39 -1.74
CA VAL A 318 7.46 -2.44 -0.88
C VAL A 318 6.89 -3.63 -1.66
N ILE A 319 6.19 -3.39 -2.76
CA ILE A 319 5.38 -4.45 -3.38
C ILE A 319 6.27 -5.42 -4.17
N GLN A 320 7.13 -4.89 -5.05
CA GLN A 320 8.02 -5.65 -5.93
C GLN A 320 9.01 -6.54 -5.17
N ASN A 321 9.41 -6.11 -3.97
CA ASN A 321 10.32 -6.86 -3.10
C ASN A 321 9.54 -7.62 -2.01
N HIS A 322 9.18 -6.96 -0.91
CA HIS A 322 8.71 -7.57 0.33
C HIS A 322 7.47 -8.42 0.12
N LEU A 323 6.42 -7.85 -0.49
CA LEU A 323 5.15 -8.56 -0.64
C LEU A 323 5.26 -9.68 -1.68
N THR A 324 6.09 -9.49 -2.70
CA THR A 324 6.33 -10.51 -3.73
C THR A 324 7.13 -11.69 -3.18
N GLU A 325 8.17 -11.47 -2.38
CA GLU A 325 8.89 -12.55 -1.71
C GLU A 325 7.97 -13.33 -0.77
N ILE A 326 7.12 -12.64 -0.01
CA ILE A 326 6.09 -13.28 0.83
C ILE A 326 5.10 -14.10 0.00
N LEU A 327 4.66 -13.58 -1.15
CA LEU A 327 3.79 -14.31 -2.09
C LEU A 327 4.42 -15.65 -2.46
N THR A 328 5.72 -15.70 -2.73
CA THR A 328 6.37 -16.96 -3.08
C THR A 328 6.30 -17.98 -1.94
N TYR A 329 6.37 -17.54 -0.67
CA TYR A 329 6.32 -18.45 0.49
C TYR A 329 4.93 -19.07 0.66
N VAL A 330 3.89 -18.30 0.32
CA VAL A 330 2.50 -18.77 0.33
C VAL A 330 2.24 -19.71 -0.85
N ALA A 331 2.67 -19.31 -2.05
CA ALA A 331 2.25 -19.94 -3.28
C ALA A 331 3.09 -21.16 -3.70
N MET A 332 4.39 -21.18 -3.41
CA MET A 332 5.28 -22.21 -3.99
C MET A 332 4.93 -23.62 -3.54
N GLU A 333 5.25 -24.60 -4.39
CA GLU A 333 5.27 -26.01 -3.98
C GLU A 333 6.32 -26.23 -2.89
N LEU A 334 5.93 -26.91 -1.81
CA LEU A 334 6.88 -27.28 -0.77
C LEU A 334 7.83 -28.36 -1.31
N PRO A 335 9.16 -28.15 -1.22
CA PRO A 335 10.11 -29.22 -1.51
C PRO A 335 9.98 -30.34 -0.48
N ARG A 336 10.47 -31.55 -0.83
CA ARG A 336 10.44 -32.71 0.10
C ARG A 336 11.31 -32.47 1.32
N ASN A 337 12.38 -31.68 1.16
CA ASN A 337 13.29 -31.32 2.23
C ASN A 337 13.43 -29.79 2.29
N LEU A 338 12.77 -29.16 3.26
CA LEU A 338 12.87 -27.71 3.49
C LEU A 338 14.24 -27.26 3.98
N SER A 339 15.07 -28.18 4.48
CA SER A 339 16.45 -27.87 4.85
C SER A 339 17.39 -27.82 3.65
N ASN A 340 16.92 -28.12 2.43
CA ASN A 340 17.71 -27.97 1.20
C ASN A 340 17.43 -26.61 0.55
N PRO A 341 18.36 -25.62 0.64
CA PRO A 341 18.13 -24.28 0.10
C PRO A 341 17.96 -24.27 -1.43
N GLU A 342 18.63 -25.16 -2.16
CA GLU A 342 18.57 -25.20 -3.63
C GLU A 342 17.16 -25.60 -4.12
N GLU A 343 16.55 -26.60 -3.48
CA GLU A 343 15.18 -27.02 -3.80
C GLU A 343 14.17 -25.91 -3.51
N LEU A 344 14.34 -25.21 -2.39
CA LEU A 344 13.50 -24.09 -1.99
C LEU A 344 13.60 -22.94 -2.99
N LEU A 345 14.82 -22.52 -3.35
CA LEU A 345 15.07 -21.48 -4.34
C LEU A 345 14.52 -21.86 -5.73
N ARG A 346 14.61 -23.14 -6.13
CA ARG A 346 14.02 -23.64 -7.38
C ARG A 346 12.49 -23.62 -7.35
N SER A 347 11.87 -23.89 -6.20
CA SER A 347 10.42 -23.75 -6.02
C SER A 347 9.96 -22.29 -6.07
N LYS A 348 10.72 -21.35 -5.47
CA LYS A 348 10.50 -19.91 -5.65
C LYS A 348 10.56 -19.51 -7.13
N LEU A 349 11.63 -19.89 -7.83
CA LEU A 349 11.82 -19.56 -9.25
C LEU A 349 10.68 -20.08 -10.13
N ARG A 350 10.21 -21.31 -9.88
CA ARG A 350 9.04 -21.88 -10.58
C ARG A 350 7.76 -21.09 -10.32
N THR A 351 7.63 -20.50 -9.14
CA THR A 351 6.48 -19.68 -8.77
C THR A 351 6.52 -18.33 -9.48
N PHE A 352 7.69 -17.67 -9.52
CA PHE A 352 7.88 -16.46 -10.31
C PHE A 352 7.54 -16.67 -11.79
N ARG A 353 8.05 -17.75 -12.39
CA ARG A 353 7.77 -18.09 -13.80
C ARG A 353 6.31 -18.46 -14.08
N ALA A 354 5.53 -18.77 -13.06
CA ALA A 354 4.10 -19.05 -13.19
C ALA A 354 3.23 -17.80 -12.93
N LEU A 355 3.81 -16.68 -12.50
CA LEU A 355 3.07 -15.43 -12.40
C LEU A 355 2.74 -14.93 -13.81
N ARG A 356 1.48 -14.54 -13.99
CA ARG A 356 1.05 -13.87 -15.22
C ARG A 356 1.69 -12.48 -15.28
N SER A 357 2.03 -12.03 -16.49
CA SER A 357 2.50 -10.67 -16.72
C SER A 357 1.47 -9.67 -16.22
N LEU A 358 1.96 -8.61 -15.59
CA LEU A 358 1.13 -7.53 -15.07
C LEU A 358 1.03 -6.40 -16.11
N GLU A 359 -0.14 -5.79 -16.18
CA GLU A 359 -0.44 -4.65 -17.06
C GLU A 359 -1.21 -3.60 -16.25
N LYS A 360 -1.42 -2.40 -16.80
CA LYS A 360 -2.18 -1.30 -16.19
C LYS A 360 -3.43 -1.77 -15.41
N GLY A 361 -4.28 -2.60 -16.04
CA GLY A 361 -5.51 -3.10 -15.40
C GLY A 361 -5.29 -4.04 -14.21
N SER A 362 -4.05 -4.45 -13.92
CA SER A 362 -3.69 -5.29 -12.78
C SER A 362 -3.49 -4.47 -11.49
N ALA A 363 -3.50 -3.14 -11.56
CA ALA A 363 -3.25 -2.29 -10.41
C ALA A 363 -4.22 -1.10 -10.33
N VAL A 364 -4.55 -0.71 -9.10
CA VAL A 364 -5.11 0.61 -8.77
C VAL A 364 -4.04 1.44 -8.07
N LEU A 365 -3.97 2.74 -8.37
CA LEU A 365 -2.91 3.63 -7.90
C LEU A 365 -3.50 4.81 -7.13
N GLY A 366 -2.88 5.17 -6.00
CA GLY A 366 -3.25 6.33 -5.21
C GLY A 366 -2.04 7.17 -4.79
N GLN A 367 -2.28 8.45 -4.49
CA GLN A 367 -1.28 9.38 -3.96
C GLN A 367 -1.91 10.25 -2.85
N TYR A 368 -1.27 10.34 -1.68
CA TYR A 368 -1.81 11.19 -0.61
C TYR A 368 -1.63 12.66 -0.96
N GLN A 369 -2.61 13.49 -0.60
CA GLN A 369 -2.73 14.88 -1.06
C GLN A 369 -1.48 15.72 -0.76
N ALA A 370 -0.90 15.58 0.44
CA ALA A 370 0.27 16.35 0.86
C ALA A 370 1.57 16.01 0.09
N TYR A 371 1.60 14.93 -0.69
CA TYR A 371 2.84 14.44 -1.32
C TYR A 371 3.41 15.44 -2.33
N ASN A 372 2.57 16.07 -3.15
CA ASN A 372 3.02 17.03 -4.16
C ASN A 372 3.69 18.26 -3.52
N GLU A 373 3.12 18.77 -2.44
CA GLU A 373 3.69 19.89 -1.69
C GLU A 373 5.02 19.51 -1.02
N GLN A 374 5.13 18.29 -0.50
CA GLN A 374 6.37 17.75 0.06
C GLN A 374 7.47 17.65 -1.01
N VAL A 375 7.15 17.13 -2.20
CA VAL A 375 8.08 17.03 -3.33
C VAL A 375 8.51 18.42 -3.81
N GLN A 376 7.58 19.37 -3.93
CA GLN A 376 7.90 20.75 -4.30
C GLN A 376 8.86 21.40 -3.30
N ARG A 377 8.59 21.23 -2.00
CA ARG A 377 9.40 21.80 -0.93
C ARG A 377 10.79 21.17 -0.83
N GLU A 378 10.86 19.84 -0.77
CA GLU A 378 12.12 19.11 -0.51
C GLU A 378 13.03 19.03 -1.74
N LEU A 379 12.44 18.89 -2.95
CA LEU A 379 13.21 18.78 -4.19
C LEU A 379 13.26 20.08 -4.99
N GLN A 380 12.79 21.19 -4.39
CA GLN A 380 12.81 22.54 -4.98
C GLN A 380 12.17 22.57 -6.39
N LYS A 381 11.07 21.83 -6.58
CA LYS A 381 10.32 21.83 -7.84
C LYS A 381 9.47 23.11 -7.95
N PRO A 382 9.18 23.60 -9.18
CA PRO A 382 8.38 24.80 -9.37
C PRO A 382 6.96 24.65 -8.80
N ALA A 383 6.36 25.77 -8.42
CA ALA A 383 4.96 25.82 -8.00
C ALA A 383 4.05 25.25 -9.09
N GLY A 384 3.20 24.28 -8.72
CA GLY A 384 2.32 23.58 -9.66
C GLY A 384 2.89 22.29 -10.26
N TYR A 385 4.12 21.88 -9.90
CA TYR A 385 4.61 20.53 -10.24
C TYR A 385 3.71 19.45 -9.61
N MET A 386 3.24 18.52 -10.44
CA MET A 386 2.48 17.35 -10.00
C MET A 386 3.28 16.09 -10.27
N SER A 387 3.58 15.34 -9.22
CA SER A 387 4.19 14.02 -9.28
C SER A 387 3.14 12.97 -9.66
N LEU A 388 3.54 12.03 -10.52
CA LEU A 388 2.76 10.83 -10.83
C LEU A 388 3.15 9.63 -9.94
N THR A 389 4.05 9.83 -8.97
CA THR A 389 4.55 8.74 -8.11
C THR A 389 3.43 8.23 -7.21
N PRO A 390 3.07 6.93 -7.29
CA PRO A 390 2.05 6.36 -6.42
C PRO A 390 2.59 6.16 -4.99
N THR A 391 1.84 6.63 -4.01
CA THR A 391 2.09 6.39 -2.58
C THR A 391 1.20 5.27 -2.01
N PHE A 392 0.23 4.81 -2.79
CA PHE A 392 -0.62 3.65 -2.55
C PHE A 392 -0.75 2.84 -3.84
N ALA A 393 -0.74 1.51 -3.73
CA ALA A 393 -1.14 0.63 -4.81
C ALA A 393 -1.79 -0.65 -4.28
N GLY A 394 -2.87 -1.07 -4.95
CA GLY A 394 -3.48 -2.39 -4.82
C GLY A 394 -3.27 -3.14 -6.13
N VAL A 395 -2.64 -4.31 -6.08
CA VAL A 395 -2.24 -5.09 -7.26
C VAL A 395 -2.83 -6.48 -7.19
N LEU A 396 -3.48 -6.90 -8.27
CA LEU A 396 -3.97 -8.26 -8.47
C LEU A 396 -2.95 -9.06 -9.26
N LEU A 397 -2.50 -10.17 -8.69
CA LEU A 397 -1.66 -11.16 -9.35
C LEU A 397 -2.42 -12.47 -9.54
N GLN A 398 -2.09 -13.15 -10.64
CA GLN A 398 -2.60 -14.47 -10.98
C GLN A 398 -1.43 -15.43 -11.21
N ILE A 399 -1.58 -16.66 -10.73
CA ILE A 399 -0.56 -17.71 -10.84
C ILE A 399 -1.11 -18.84 -11.71
N ASP A 400 -0.52 -19.00 -12.89
CA ASP A 400 -0.94 -19.96 -13.90
C ASP A 400 -0.31 -21.34 -13.63
N ASN A 401 -0.80 -22.00 -12.59
CA ASN A 401 -0.50 -23.40 -12.31
C ASN A 401 -1.71 -24.15 -11.73
N LEU A 402 -1.65 -25.48 -11.70
CA LEU A 402 -2.75 -26.33 -11.25
C LEU A 402 -3.23 -26.03 -9.82
N ARG A 403 -2.34 -25.53 -8.95
CA ARG A 403 -2.68 -25.23 -7.55
C ARG A 403 -3.48 -23.94 -7.42
N TRP A 404 -3.15 -22.90 -8.18
CA TRP A 404 -3.62 -21.54 -7.95
C TRP A 404 -4.44 -20.93 -9.08
N GLU A 405 -4.61 -21.63 -10.21
CA GLU A 405 -5.42 -21.14 -11.32
C GLU A 405 -6.80 -20.65 -10.83
N GLY A 406 -7.11 -19.38 -11.14
CA GLY A 406 -8.35 -18.70 -10.76
C GLY A 406 -8.42 -18.17 -9.32
N VAL A 407 -7.38 -18.33 -8.51
CA VAL A 407 -7.31 -17.72 -7.16
C VAL A 407 -6.62 -16.36 -7.25
N PRO A 408 -7.27 -15.26 -6.86
CA PRO A 408 -6.65 -13.94 -6.85
C PRO A 408 -5.66 -13.81 -5.68
N PHE A 409 -4.47 -13.30 -6.00
CA PHE A 409 -3.47 -12.84 -5.02
C PHE A 409 -3.47 -11.31 -5.02
N ILE A 410 -3.87 -10.72 -3.92
CA ILE A 410 -3.99 -9.27 -3.76
C ILE A 410 -2.80 -8.78 -2.93
N LEU A 411 -1.95 -7.96 -3.53
CA LEU A 411 -0.86 -7.27 -2.86
C LEU A 411 -1.23 -5.81 -2.70
N MET A 412 -1.21 -5.29 -1.47
CA MET A 412 -1.54 -3.89 -1.22
C MET A 412 -0.54 -3.25 -0.27
N SER A 413 -0.07 -2.06 -0.66
CA SER A 413 0.74 -1.23 0.21
C SER A 413 0.42 0.25 0.04
N GLY A 414 0.61 1.03 1.10
CA GLY A 414 0.53 2.48 1.01
C GLY A 414 1.01 3.23 2.24
N LYS A 415 1.27 4.52 2.05
CA LYS A 415 1.68 5.49 3.08
C LYS A 415 0.55 6.43 3.47
N ALA A 416 0.70 7.10 4.61
CA ALA A 416 -0.33 7.99 5.15
C ALA A 416 -1.71 7.29 5.21
N LEU A 417 -1.76 6.04 5.65
CA LEU A 417 -2.99 5.28 5.83
C LEU A 417 -3.49 5.40 7.28
N ASP A 418 -4.69 4.86 7.53
CA ASP A 418 -5.42 4.89 8.80
C ASP A 418 -4.73 4.12 9.93
N GLU A 419 -3.96 3.08 9.60
CA GLU A 419 -3.24 2.27 10.58
C GLU A 419 -1.91 1.75 10.04
N ARG A 420 -1.04 1.33 10.95
CA ARG A 420 0.20 0.63 10.62
C ARG A 420 -0.02 -0.85 10.90
N VAL A 421 -0.08 -1.68 9.87
CA VAL A 421 -0.28 -3.13 10.01
C VAL A 421 0.33 -3.88 8.84
N GLY A 422 0.86 -5.06 9.08
CA GLY A 422 1.27 -5.99 8.04
C GLY A 422 0.70 -7.38 8.27
N TYR A 423 0.16 -8.02 7.22
CA TYR A 423 -0.35 -9.38 7.32
C TYR A 423 -0.35 -10.13 5.99
N VAL A 424 -0.32 -11.45 6.10
CA VAL A 424 -0.67 -12.39 5.04
C VAL A 424 -1.93 -13.10 5.46
N ARG A 425 -2.96 -13.11 4.63
CA ARG A 425 -4.26 -13.72 4.94
C ARG A 425 -4.71 -14.61 3.80
N VAL A 426 -4.89 -15.90 4.12
CA VAL A 426 -5.43 -16.91 3.21
C VAL A 426 -6.87 -17.16 3.60
N VAL A 427 -7.80 -16.76 2.73
CA VAL A 427 -9.24 -16.90 2.95
C VAL A 427 -9.73 -18.14 2.22
N PHE A 428 -10.48 -19.00 2.90
CA PHE A 428 -11.02 -20.23 2.34
C PHE A 428 -12.48 -20.06 1.91
N LYS A 429 -12.86 -20.74 0.83
CA LYS A 429 -14.24 -20.82 0.32
C LYS A 429 -15.14 -21.38 1.40
N ASN A 430 -16.13 -20.59 1.82
CA ASN A 430 -17.12 -21.04 2.78
C ASN A 430 -18.35 -21.61 2.06
N ARG A 431 -18.46 -22.94 2.03
CA ARG A 431 -19.60 -23.66 1.40
C ARG A 431 -20.70 -24.01 2.38
N ALA A 432 -20.71 -23.39 3.57
CA ALA A 432 -21.73 -23.63 4.58
C ALA A 432 -22.95 -22.72 4.35
N TYR A 433 -24.14 -23.31 4.30
CA TYR A 433 -25.43 -22.61 4.27
C TYR A 433 -26.06 -22.69 5.65
N CYS A 434 -26.26 -21.53 6.28
CA CYS A 434 -26.63 -21.47 7.68
C CYS A 434 -28.06 -21.00 7.86
N THR A 435 -28.86 -21.86 8.47
CA THR A 435 -30.30 -21.64 8.69
C THR A 435 -30.60 -20.93 10.02
N GLN A 436 -29.61 -20.81 10.91
CA GLN A 436 -29.72 -20.13 12.20
C GLN A 436 -29.22 -18.68 12.11
N SER A 437 -29.90 -17.81 12.86
CA SER A 437 -29.49 -16.41 13.09
C SER A 437 -28.07 -16.34 13.65
N GLU A 438 -27.34 -15.29 13.28
CA GLU A 438 -25.96 -15.05 13.72
C GLU A 438 -25.82 -15.01 15.24
N SER A 439 -26.85 -14.50 15.94
CA SER A 439 -26.93 -14.40 17.40
C SER A 439 -26.91 -15.75 18.14
N HIS A 440 -27.18 -16.86 17.45
CA HIS A 440 -27.24 -18.20 18.05
C HIS A 440 -26.08 -19.13 17.62
N ARG A 441 -25.11 -18.61 16.85
CA ARG A 441 -23.98 -19.41 16.37
C ARG A 441 -22.94 -19.55 17.47
N ASP A 442 -22.64 -20.78 17.89
CA ASP A 442 -21.47 -21.09 18.72
C ASP A 442 -20.20 -20.68 17.95
N SER A 443 -19.51 -19.65 18.46
CA SER A 443 -18.44 -18.95 17.73
C SER A 443 -17.23 -19.86 17.45
N GLY A 444 -17.01 -20.88 18.29
CA GLY A 444 -15.92 -21.86 18.12
C GLY A 444 -16.25 -23.07 17.24
N LYS A 445 -17.52 -23.28 16.85
CA LYS A 445 -17.96 -24.48 16.11
C LYS A 445 -18.76 -24.19 14.85
N SER A 446 -19.15 -22.94 14.64
CA SER A 446 -19.98 -22.57 13.50
C SER A 446 -19.20 -22.64 12.20
N GLN A 447 -19.68 -23.49 11.28
CA GLN A 447 -19.15 -23.57 9.91
C GLN A 447 -19.49 -22.32 9.08
N CYS A 448 -20.39 -21.47 9.57
CA CYS A 448 -20.81 -20.22 8.91
C CYS A 448 -19.77 -19.11 9.01
N GLN A 449 -18.87 -19.21 9.99
CA GLN A 449 -17.84 -18.23 10.21
C GLN A 449 -16.79 -18.29 9.09
N PRO A 450 -16.29 -17.13 8.59
CA PRO A 450 -15.19 -17.12 7.64
C PRO A 450 -14.03 -18.00 8.10
N ARG A 451 -13.47 -18.78 7.16
CA ARG A 451 -12.34 -19.68 7.43
C ARG A 451 -11.08 -19.02 6.93
N GLN A 452 -10.11 -18.80 7.80
CA GLN A 452 -8.94 -17.99 7.49
C GLN A 452 -7.68 -18.53 8.17
N ILE A 453 -6.53 -18.37 7.50
CA ILE A 453 -5.21 -18.46 8.12
C ILE A 453 -4.51 -17.13 7.92
N ILE A 454 -4.04 -16.52 9.01
CA ILE A 454 -3.40 -15.22 9.00
C ILE A 454 -2.00 -15.34 9.62
N PHE A 455 -0.98 -14.92 8.87
CA PHE A 455 0.34 -14.62 9.41
C PHE A 455 0.41 -13.11 9.63
N TYR A 456 0.19 -12.70 10.87
CA TYR A 456 0.19 -11.32 11.29
C TYR A 456 1.64 -10.87 11.50
N ILE A 457 2.15 -10.01 10.62
CA ILE A 457 3.55 -9.62 10.59
C ILE A 457 3.89 -8.73 11.80
N GLY A 458 2.92 -7.94 12.26
CA GLY A 458 3.04 -7.12 13.48
C GLY A 458 2.38 -5.75 13.32
N HIS A 459 2.52 -4.93 14.37
CA HIS A 459 1.84 -3.64 14.54
C HIS A 459 0.33 -3.80 14.71
N GLY A 460 -0.46 -2.79 14.33
CA GLY A 460 -1.91 -2.73 14.52
C GLY A 460 -2.35 -3.00 15.97
N THR A 461 -3.58 -3.49 16.12
CA THR A 461 -4.22 -3.69 17.42
C THR A 461 -3.64 -4.86 18.23
N LEU A 462 -3.10 -5.90 17.57
CA LEU A 462 -2.48 -7.04 18.26
C LEU A 462 -1.08 -6.71 18.80
N GLY A 463 -0.40 -5.70 18.24
CA GLY A 463 0.89 -5.17 18.72
C GLY A 463 2.10 -6.07 18.56
N SER A 464 1.92 -7.38 18.30
CA SER A 464 2.99 -8.38 18.18
C SER A 464 2.78 -9.28 16.97
N PRO A 465 3.84 -9.89 16.40
CA PRO A 465 3.70 -10.89 15.35
C PRO A 465 2.89 -12.09 15.84
N ALA A 466 2.06 -12.67 14.98
CA ALA A 466 1.23 -13.82 15.33
C ALA A 466 0.88 -14.73 14.15
N VAL A 467 0.46 -15.95 14.46
CA VAL A 467 -0.19 -16.88 13.53
C VAL A 467 -1.59 -17.17 14.07
N LEU A 468 -2.61 -16.84 13.28
CA LEU A 468 -4.02 -17.03 13.62
C LEU A 468 -4.63 -18.05 12.66
N VAL A 469 -5.28 -19.09 13.19
CA VAL A 469 -6.01 -20.09 12.40
C VAL A 469 -7.42 -20.18 12.93
N SER A 470 -8.44 -19.95 12.09
CA SER A 470 -9.84 -20.02 12.55
C SER A 470 -10.13 -21.39 13.20
N ARG A 471 -10.81 -21.40 14.35
CA ARG A 471 -11.09 -22.64 15.11
C ARG A 471 -11.96 -23.64 14.34
N ASN A 472 -12.73 -23.17 13.38
CA ASN A 472 -13.53 -23.99 12.47
C ASN A 472 -12.73 -24.58 11.27
N LEU A 473 -11.39 -24.47 11.25
CA LEU A 473 -10.50 -25.14 10.29
C LEU A 473 -9.82 -26.38 10.91
N PHE A 474 -8.70 -26.18 11.61
CA PHE A 474 -7.95 -27.21 12.32
C PHE A 474 -7.11 -26.56 13.41
N LYS A 475 -6.80 -27.31 14.48
CA LYS A 475 -5.85 -26.84 15.49
C LYS A 475 -4.42 -26.92 14.94
N PRO A 476 -3.71 -25.80 14.77
CA PRO A 476 -2.38 -25.82 14.19
C PRO A 476 -1.33 -26.33 15.18
N SER A 477 -0.25 -26.89 14.63
CA SER A 477 0.98 -27.20 15.35
C SER A 477 2.04 -26.15 15.04
N LEU A 478 2.51 -25.44 16.07
CA LEU A 478 3.68 -24.56 16.02
C LEU A 478 4.77 -25.05 16.98
N PRO A 479 6.06 -24.70 16.74
CA PRO A 479 7.16 -25.15 17.60
C PRO A 479 6.97 -24.66 19.05
N PRO A 480 6.75 -25.56 20.03
CA PRO A 480 6.37 -25.14 21.40
C PRO A 480 7.49 -24.41 22.15
N GLY A 481 8.74 -24.58 21.72
CA GLY A 481 9.90 -23.89 22.29
C GLY A 481 10.06 -22.43 21.83
N SER A 482 9.46 -22.03 20.71
CA SER A 482 9.60 -20.67 20.16
C SER A 482 8.27 -19.93 19.98
N TRP A 483 7.14 -20.65 20.00
CA TRP A 483 5.80 -20.08 19.90
C TRP A 483 4.95 -20.49 21.11
N GLN A 484 4.03 -19.61 21.50
CA GLN A 484 3.09 -19.82 22.60
C GLN A 484 1.70 -19.32 22.21
N GLU A 485 0.67 -19.96 22.75
CA GLU A 485 -0.72 -19.58 22.52
C GLU A 485 -1.00 -18.23 23.22
N ILE A 486 -1.74 -17.35 22.54
CA ILE A 486 -2.16 -16.06 23.07
C ILE A 486 -3.35 -16.29 24.00
N GLN A 487 -3.31 -15.72 25.21
CA GLN A 487 -4.43 -15.77 26.13
C GLN A 487 -5.63 -14.97 25.57
N GLU A 488 -6.85 -15.43 25.85
CA GLU A 488 -8.07 -14.83 25.30
C GLU A 488 -8.17 -13.33 25.67
N MET A 489 -8.39 -12.50 24.64
CA MET A 489 -8.72 -11.09 24.79
C MET A 489 -10.13 -10.89 24.21
N PRO A 490 -11.20 -10.99 25.04
CA PRO A 490 -12.58 -11.12 24.56
C PRO A 490 -13.09 -9.95 23.71
N THR A 491 -12.51 -8.76 23.89
CA THR A 491 -12.92 -7.54 23.19
C THR A 491 -12.23 -7.34 21.84
N LEU A 492 -11.13 -8.06 21.57
CA LEU A 492 -10.33 -7.83 20.39
C LEU A 492 -10.94 -8.53 19.17
N HIS A 493 -11.36 -7.71 18.19
CA HIS A 493 -11.83 -8.19 16.89
C HIS A 493 -10.74 -7.98 15.85
N LEU A 494 -10.45 -9.04 15.09
CA LEU A 494 -9.48 -9.05 14.00
C LEU A 494 -10.11 -9.73 12.79
N PHE A 495 -10.00 -9.12 11.62
CA PHE A 495 -10.43 -9.72 10.34
C PHE A 495 -11.90 -10.20 10.34
N GLY A 496 -12.77 -9.45 11.02
CA GLY A 496 -14.22 -9.72 11.11
C GLY A 496 -14.62 -10.78 12.15
N GLN A 497 -13.70 -11.22 13.00
CA GLN A 497 -13.94 -12.27 14.02
C GLN A 497 -13.32 -11.87 15.37
N GLN A 498 -13.79 -12.46 16.47
CA GLN A 498 -13.15 -12.26 17.77
C GLN A 498 -11.84 -13.06 17.83
N LEU A 499 -10.86 -12.60 18.62
CA LEU A 499 -9.63 -13.37 18.83
C LEU A 499 -9.92 -14.79 19.36
N ALA A 500 -10.97 -14.95 20.17
CA ALA A 500 -11.43 -16.23 20.69
C ALA A 500 -11.85 -17.23 19.59
N ASP A 501 -12.20 -16.75 18.40
CA ASP A 501 -12.56 -17.59 17.26
C ASP A 501 -11.34 -18.14 16.50
N PHE A 502 -10.13 -17.78 16.94
CA PHE A 502 -8.87 -18.27 16.40
C PHE A 502 -8.14 -19.18 17.39
N HIS A 503 -7.36 -20.11 16.84
CA HIS A 503 -6.15 -20.62 17.47
C HIS A 503 -5.03 -19.61 17.19
N ALA A 504 -4.66 -18.82 18.19
CA ALA A 504 -3.78 -17.68 18.04
C ALA A 504 -2.44 -17.92 18.75
N TYR A 505 -1.33 -17.77 18.03
CA TYR A 505 0.03 -18.01 18.57
C TYR A 505 0.94 -16.81 18.32
N ARG A 506 1.77 -16.46 19.30
CA ARG A 506 2.81 -15.43 19.20
C ARG A 506 4.21 -16.01 19.48
N PRO A 507 5.29 -15.36 19.03
CA PRO A 507 6.64 -15.71 19.45
C PRO A 507 6.78 -15.63 20.97
N ARG A 508 7.58 -16.52 21.56
CA ARG A 508 7.97 -16.41 22.98
C ARG A 508 8.94 -15.25 23.21
N GLN A 509 9.82 -15.03 22.25
CA GLN A 509 10.76 -13.92 22.23
C GLN A 509 10.66 -13.24 20.87
N GLU A 510 10.43 -11.94 20.88
CA GLU A 510 10.46 -11.13 19.67
C GLU A 510 11.91 -10.89 19.26
N ARG A 511 12.20 -11.04 17.97
CA ARG A 511 13.51 -10.79 17.39
C ARG A 511 13.37 -9.85 16.21
N ASP A 512 14.25 -8.85 16.15
CA ASP A 512 14.36 -7.99 14.99
C ASP A 512 14.79 -8.80 13.75
N ALA A 513 14.29 -8.40 12.59
CA ALA A 513 14.51 -9.11 11.34
C ALA A 513 16.00 -9.16 10.94
N TYR A 514 16.77 -8.09 11.18
CA TYR A 514 18.18 -8.06 10.85
C TYR A 514 18.99 -9.01 11.73
N SER A 515 18.66 -9.13 13.02
CA SER A 515 19.30 -10.12 13.90
C SER A 515 19.13 -11.55 13.39
N VAL A 516 17.93 -11.89 12.88
CA VAL A 516 17.66 -13.19 12.26
C VAL A 516 18.47 -13.37 10.98
N LEU A 517 18.47 -12.38 10.09
CA LEU A 517 19.16 -12.49 8.81
C LEU A 517 20.69 -12.49 8.94
N ILE A 518 21.26 -11.71 9.85
CA ILE A 518 22.70 -11.72 10.15
C ILE A 518 23.14 -13.10 10.65
N SER A 519 22.36 -13.72 11.54
CA SER A 519 22.61 -15.12 11.93
C SER A 519 22.54 -16.07 10.73
N HIS A 520 21.57 -15.88 9.82
CA HIS A 520 21.46 -16.69 8.61
C HIS A 520 22.61 -16.48 7.62
N ILE A 521 23.15 -15.26 7.49
CA ILE A 521 24.37 -14.98 6.73
C ILE A 521 25.54 -15.76 7.34
N PHE A 522 25.71 -15.69 8.66
CA PHE A 522 26.77 -16.39 9.37
C PHE A 522 26.70 -17.92 9.19
N HIS A 523 25.49 -18.48 9.18
CA HIS A 523 25.25 -19.91 9.00
C HIS A 523 25.07 -20.37 7.55
N ARG A 524 25.32 -19.50 6.55
CA ARG A 524 25.17 -19.79 5.12
C ARG A 524 23.76 -20.27 4.72
N ARG A 525 22.71 -19.75 5.36
CA ARG A 525 21.30 -20.06 5.09
C ARG A 525 20.77 -19.24 3.92
N LYS A 526 21.14 -19.64 2.69
CA LYS A 526 20.84 -18.95 1.43
C LYS A 526 19.34 -18.89 1.08
N ASP A 527 18.51 -19.73 1.68
CA ASP A 527 17.06 -19.79 1.47
C ASP A 527 16.33 -18.49 1.87
N PHE A 528 16.95 -17.65 2.69
CA PHE A 528 16.43 -16.35 3.15
C PHE A 528 16.88 -15.15 2.32
N PHE A 529 17.62 -15.36 1.22
CA PHE A 529 18.22 -14.28 0.43
C PHE A 529 17.85 -14.41 -1.05
N ILE A 530 17.86 -13.27 -1.74
CA ILE A 530 17.45 -13.20 -3.14
C ILE A 530 18.64 -13.58 -4.03
N THR A 531 18.44 -14.59 -4.89
CA THR A 531 19.42 -14.94 -5.93
C THR A 531 19.24 -14.07 -7.16
N THR A 532 20.29 -13.95 -7.99
CA THR A 532 20.21 -13.24 -9.28
C THR A 532 19.05 -13.75 -10.14
N GLU A 533 18.89 -15.07 -10.26
CA GLU A 533 17.80 -15.65 -11.06
C GLU A 533 16.40 -15.28 -10.52
N ASN A 534 16.19 -15.36 -9.21
CA ASN A 534 14.91 -15.00 -8.60
C ASN A 534 14.63 -13.50 -8.71
N LEU A 535 15.66 -12.66 -8.54
CA LEU A 535 15.55 -11.21 -8.69
C LEU A 535 15.10 -10.82 -10.10
N LEU A 536 15.76 -11.38 -11.13
CA LEU A 536 15.43 -11.10 -12.52
C LEU A 536 14.03 -11.62 -12.87
N ALA A 537 13.67 -12.82 -12.39
CA ALA A 537 12.33 -13.37 -12.59
C ALA A 537 11.23 -12.54 -11.89
N SER A 538 11.52 -11.93 -10.73
CA SER A 538 10.62 -10.96 -10.10
C SER A 538 10.47 -9.73 -11.00
N TRP A 539 11.57 -9.15 -11.49
CA TRP A 539 11.50 -7.98 -12.37
C TRP A 539 10.82 -8.26 -13.71
N ASP A 540 10.91 -9.48 -14.25
CA ASP A 540 10.16 -9.88 -15.46
C ASP A 540 8.64 -9.74 -15.27
N VAL A 541 8.14 -9.87 -14.04
CA VAL A 541 6.71 -9.69 -13.70
C VAL A 541 6.35 -8.22 -13.50
N TRP A 542 7.22 -7.45 -12.83
CA TRP A 542 6.90 -6.09 -12.38
C TRP A 542 7.23 -4.98 -13.39
N THR A 543 8.27 -5.15 -14.21
CA THR A 543 8.66 -4.13 -15.20
C THR A 543 7.53 -3.81 -16.20
N PRO A 544 6.81 -4.79 -16.78
CA PRO A 544 5.69 -4.49 -17.67
C PRO A 544 4.60 -3.62 -17.03
N LEU A 545 4.27 -3.87 -15.76
CA LEU A 545 3.33 -3.02 -15.03
C LEU A 545 3.85 -1.61 -14.89
N LEU A 546 5.09 -1.45 -14.40
CA LEU A 546 5.72 -0.15 -14.17
C LEU A 546 5.78 0.69 -15.45
N ASP A 547 6.09 0.07 -16.59
CA ASP A 547 6.11 0.73 -17.89
C ASP A 547 4.69 1.15 -18.31
N SER A 548 3.70 0.26 -18.12
CA SER A 548 2.31 0.54 -18.51
C SER A 548 1.63 1.64 -17.68
N ILE A 549 2.07 1.86 -16.44
CA ILE A 549 1.51 2.86 -15.53
C ILE A 549 2.31 4.16 -15.45
N ALA A 550 3.41 4.29 -16.18
CA ALA A 550 4.37 5.40 -16.02
C ALA A 550 3.77 6.80 -16.23
N GLN A 551 2.66 6.90 -16.97
CA GLN A 551 1.95 8.16 -17.25
C GLN A 551 0.57 8.22 -16.57
N GLU A 552 0.28 7.31 -15.65
CA GLU A 552 -0.99 7.29 -14.96
C GLU A 552 -1.04 8.26 -13.80
N VAL A 553 -2.16 8.98 -13.71
CA VAL A 553 -2.43 9.89 -12.61
C VAL A 553 -2.98 9.07 -11.44
N PRO A 554 -2.29 9.00 -10.30
CA PRO A 554 -2.81 8.29 -9.13
C PRO A 554 -4.02 9.01 -8.55
N ARG A 555 -5.00 8.24 -8.05
CA ARG A 555 -6.14 8.77 -7.30
C ARG A 555 -5.67 9.51 -6.06
N GLN A 556 -6.12 10.75 -5.88
CA GLN A 556 -5.77 11.51 -4.68
C GLN A 556 -6.55 11.04 -3.46
N TYR A 557 -5.88 10.92 -2.31
CA TYR A 557 -6.53 10.59 -1.03
C TYR A 557 -6.05 11.51 0.12
N PRO A 558 -6.90 11.87 1.09
CA PRO A 558 -6.54 12.84 2.14
C PRO A 558 -5.39 12.39 3.06
N GLY A 559 -5.32 11.10 3.36
CA GLY A 559 -4.42 10.51 4.33
C GLY A 559 -5.12 10.19 5.67
N GLY A 560 -4.63 9.19 6.37
CA GLY A 560 -5.14 8.76 7.67
C GLY A 560 -6.54 8.13 7.62
N THR A 561 -7.31 8.30 8.70
CA THR A 561 -8.68 7.77 8.80
C THR A 561 -9.66 8.45 7.84
N SER A 562 -9.32 9.64 7.34
CA SER A 562 -10.11 10.39 6.35
C SER A 562 -10.12 9.75 4.96
N ASN A 563 -9.36 8.69 4.74
CA ASN A 563 -9.38 7.93 3.49
C ASN A 563 -10.74 7.26 3.24
N GLU A 564 -11.48 6.92 4.31
CA GLU A 564 -12.74 6.17 4.26
C GLU A 564 -12.66 5.00 3.25
N HIS A 565 -13.50 5.04 2.20
CA HIS A 565 -13.63 4.01 1.16
C HIS A 565 -12.96 4.40 -0.17
N LEU A 566 -12.24 5.52 -0.23
CA LEU A 566 -11.69 6.06 -1.48
C LEU A 566 -10.68 5.13 -2.16
N LEU A 567 -9.98 4.35 -1.33
CA LEU A 567 -8.95 3.40 -1.76
C LEU A 567 -9.48 1.96 -1.84
N ASP A 568 -10.76 1.72 -1.55
CA ASP A 568 -11.36 0.40 -1.70
C ASP A 568 -11.39 0.02 -3.18
N PHE A 569 -10.94 -1.19 -3.49
CA PHE A 569 -10.88 -1.71 -4.85
C PHE A 569 -11.44 -3.13 -4.93
N GLU A 570 -12.00 -3.45 -6.08
CA GLU A 570 -12.60 -4.75 -6.38
C GLU A 570 -12.00 -5.33 -7.66
N GLN A 571 -12.16 -6.64 -7.81
CA GLN A 571 -11.77 -7.35 -9.02
C GLN A 571 -12.93 -7.35 -10.02
N GLU A 572 -12.70 -6.85 -11.23
CA GLU A 572 -13.62 -6.93 -12.36
C GLU A 572 -12.98 -7.80 -13.46
N GLY A 573 -13.43 -9.07 -13.52
CA GLY A 573 -12.82 -10.06 -14.43
C GLY A 573 -11.36 -10.35 -14.05
N SER A 574 -10.42 -10.02 -14.93
CA SER A 574 -8.97 -10.13 -14.68
C SER A 574 -8.31 -8.80 -14.26
N GLN A 575 -9.11 -7.74 -14.09
CA GLN A 575 -8.63 -6.41 -13.74
C GLN A 575 -9.04 -6.03 -12.32
N VAL A 576 -8.42 -4.98 -11.78
CA VAL A 576 -8.85 -4.31 -10.56
C VAL A 576 -9.24 -2.88 -10.84
N VAL A 577 -10.31 -2.45 -10.20
CA VAL A 577 -10.85 -1.10 -10.29
C VAL A 577 -11.20 -0.62 -8.90
N PHE A 578 -11.17 0.68 -8.67
CA PHE A 578 -11.68 1.21 -7.42
C PHE A 578 -13.20 0.98 -7.31
N VAL A 579 -13.67 0.54 -6.14
CA VAL A 579 -15.11 0.32 -5.84
C VAL A 579 -15.87 1.60 -6.05
N GLN A 580 -15.37 2.70 -5.49
CA GLN A 580 -15.85 4.02 -5.83
C GLN A 580 -15.29 4.38 -7.22
N ARG A 581 -16.06 4.07 -8.26
CA ARG A 581 -15.73 4.43 -9.63
C ARG A 581 -15.76 5.96 -9.75
N GLU A 582 -14.68 6.52 -10.27
CA GLU A 582 -14.79 7.83 -10.91
C GLU A 582 -15.69 7.63 -12.15
N VAL A 583 -16.63 8.54 -12.40
CA VAL A 583 -17.40 8.47 -13.65
C VAL A 583 -16.41 8.71 -14.79
N GLU A 584 -16.12 7.66 -15.57
CA GLU A 584 -15.28 7.75 -16.76
C GLU A 584 -15.81 8.88 -17.66
N GLN A 585 -15.04 9.96 -17.76
CA GLN A 585 -15.14 10.86 -18.90
C GLN A 585 -14.44 10.17 -20.09
N LEU A 586 -15.15 10.00 -21.20
CA LEU A 586 -14.55 9.85 -22.52
C LEU A 586 -13.79 11.15 -22.86
N VAL A 587 -12.54 11.25 -22.41
CA VAL A 587 -11.59 12.28 -22.84
C VAL A 587 -10.58 11.62 -23.78
N SER A 588 -10.61 12.03 -25.04
CA SER A 588 -9.59 11.68 -26.04
C SER A 588 -8.23 12.17 -25.52
N GLY A 589 -7.20 11.30 -25.54
CA GLY A 589 -5.94 11.48 -24.81
C GLY A 589 -5.12 12.75 -25.11
N PRO A 590 -4.06 13.01 -24.30
CA PRO A 590 -3.31 14.25 -24.36
C PRO A 590 -2.26 14.23 -25.49
N GLY A 591 -2.34 15.22 -26.38
CA GLY A 591 -1.17 15.68 -27.13
C GLY A 591 -0.25 16.51 -26.22
N PRO A 592 1.02 16.76 -26.62
CA PRO A 592 1.96 17.50 -25.79
C PRO A 592 1.49 18.96 -25.61
N MET A 593 1.26 19.36 -24.37
CA MET A 593 0.93 20.75 -24.01
C MET A 593 2.20 21.62 -24.04
N PRO A 594 2.25 22.67 -24.87
CA PRO A 594 3.26 23.71 -24.74
C PRO A 594 3.03 24.51 -23.45
N ARG A 595 4.12 24.76 -22.72
CA ARG A 595 4.15 25.71 -21.60
C ARG A 595 4.29 27.13 -22.16
N ASP A 596 3.81 28.07 -21.35
CA ASP A 596 3.78 29.54 -21.51
C ASP A 596 2.47 30.07 -22.13
N PHE A 597 1.78 30.98 -21.44
CA PHE A 597 1.26 32.28 -21.91
C PHE A 597 0.24 32.89 -20.92
N SER A 598 0.23 34.23 -20.92
CA SER A 598 -0.28 35.13 -19.88
C SER A 598 -1.81 35.29 -19.82
N VAL A 599 -2.38 35.25 -18.61
CA VAL A 599 -3.71 35.82 -18.32
C VAL A 599 -3.68 37.32 -18.65
N LEU A 600 -4.42 37.75 -19.68
CA LEU A 600 -4.64 39.17 -19.96
C LEU A 600 -5.60 39.73 -18.91
N GLN A 601 -5.06 40.41 -17.89
CA GLN A 601 -5.87 41.22 -16.98
C GLN A 601 -6.31 42.50 -17.69
N ALA A 602 -7.55 42.49 -18.18
CA ALA A 602 -8.19 43.64 -18.81
C ALA A 602 -9.39 44.12 -17.98
N LYS A 603 -10.04 45.20 -18.40
CA LYS A 603 -11.34 45.61 -17.86
C LYS A 603 -12.45 45.38 -18.89
N PHE A 604 -13.58 44.83 -18.45
CA PHE A 604 -14.81 44.74 -19.22
C PHE A 604 -15.90 45.50 -18.48
N ARG A 605 -16.51 46.51 -19.12
CA ARG A 605 -17.46 47.44 -18.47
C ARG A 605 -16.93 48.02 -17.15
N GLN A 606 -15.65 48.43 -17.13
CA GLN A 606 -14.94 48.99 -15.96
C GLN A 606 -14.66 48.00 -14.82
N SER A 607 -15.13 46.76 -14.92
CA SER A 607 -14.87 45.66 -13.98
C SER A 607 -13.71 44.76 -14.44
N PRO A 608 -13.01 44.05 -13.54
CA PRO A 608 -11.99 43.08 -13.91
C PRO A 608 -12.50 42.03 -14.91
N LEU A 609 -11.70 41.74 -15.93
CA LEU A 609 -11.90 40.68 -16.92
C LEU A 609 -10.78 39.65 -16.79
N VAL A 610 -11.16 38.40 -16.59
CA VAL A 610 -10.31 37.22 -16.73
C VAL A 610 -10.66 36.58 -18.07
N SER A 611 -9.66 36.44 -18.94
CA SER A 611 -9.83 35.77 -20.23
C SER A 611 -8.75 34.71 -20.46
N ALA A 612 -9.18 33.56 -20.96
CA ALA A 612 -8.36 32.39 -21.22
C ALA A 612 -9.04 31.46 -22.24
N TRP A 613 -8.39 30.36 -22.60
CA TRP A 613 -9.07 29.25 -23.27
C TRP A 613 -10.10 28.60 -22.35
N PRO A 614 -11.11 27.88 -22.88
CA PRO A 614 -12.24 27.38 -22.09
C PRO A 614 -11.86 26.58 -20.84
N GLU A 615 -10.89 25.67 -20.93
CA GLU A 615 -10.50 24.83 -19.79
C GLU A 615 -9.77 25.62 -18.70
N GLU A 616 -8.84 26.47 -19.09
CA GLU A 616 -8.07 27.32 -18.16
C GLU A 616 -8.97 28.37 -17.51
N LEU A 617 -9.94 28.91 -18.23
CA LEU A 617 -10.91 29.86 -17.68
C LEU A 617 -11.74 29.19 -16.59
N ILE A 618 -12.23 27.98 -16.85
CA ILE A 618 -13.01 27.19 -15.88
C ILE A 618 -12.16 26.82 -14.67
N ALA A 619 -10.91 26.38 -14.88
CA ALA A 619 -9.98 26.07 -13.80
C ALA A 619 -9.70 27.30 -12.93
N ARG A 620 -9.53 28.46 -13.57
CA ARG A 620 -9.29 29.72 -12.85
C ARG A 620 -10.52 30.15 -12.04
N LEU A 621 -11.70 30.14 -12.65
CA LEU A 621 -12.96 30.48 -11.98
C LEU A 621 -13.22 29.53 -10.79
N ALA A 622 -13.00 28.22 -10.96
CA ALA A 622 -13.15 27.26 -9.87
C ALA A 622 -12.22 27.57 -8.68
N SER A 623 -10.96 27.91 -8.96
CA SER A 623 -9.99 28.32 -7.93
C SER A 623 -10.39 29.63 -7.26
N ASP A 624 -10.86 30.63 -8.00
CA ASP A 624 -11.29 31.91 -7.44
C ASP A 624 -12.52 31.71 -6.51
N ILE A 625 -13.47 30.83 -6.88
CA ILE A 625 -14.62 30.47 -6.03
C ILE A 625 -14.18 29.72 -4.77
N GLU A 626 -13.26 28.76 -4.86
CA GLU A 626 -12.71 28.05 -3.69
C GLU A 626 -12.06 29.01 -2.70
N VAL A 627 -11.24 29.94 -3.21
CA VAL A 627 -10.60 30.95 -2.38
C VAL A 627 -11.65 31.88 -1.73
N ALA A 628 -12.70 32.25 -2.46
CA ALA A 628 -13.82 33.01 -1.88
C ALA A 628 -14.53 32.22 -0.77
N ALA A 629 -14.73 30.92 -0.97
CA ALA A 629 -15.34 30.01 0.00
C ALA A 629 -14.51 29.93 1.28
N GLU A 630 -13.22 29.66 1.19
CA GLU A 630 -12.30 29.59 2.33
C GLU A 630 -12.29 30.89 3.14
N ARG A 631 -12.24 32.04 2.45
CA ARG A 631 -12.27 33.36 3.11
C ARG A 631 -13.60 33.59 3.84
N ALA A 632 -14.72 33.20 3.24
CA ALA A 632 -16.03 33.37 3.84
C ALA A 632 -16.21 32.45 5.06
N VAL A 633 -15.90 31.16 4.94
CA VAL A 633 -15.99 30.20 6.05
C VAL A 633 -15.09 30.63 7.21
N LYS A 634 -13.87 31.10 6.92
CA LYS A 634 -12.97 31.62 7.97
C LYS A 634 -13.53 32.84 8.71
N ARG A 635 -14.31 33.69 8.02
CA ARG A 635 -14.84 34.95 8.56
C ARG A 635 -16.18 34.77 9.28
N SER A 636 -17.08 33.96 8.73
CA SER A 636 -18.47 33.84 9.18
C SER A 636 -18.90 32.41 9.52
N GLY A 637 -18.04 31.40 9.34
CA GLY A 637 -18.36 29.99 9.58
C GLY A 637 -19.12 29.31 8.44
N GLU A 638 -19.69 30.10 7.53
CA GLU A 638 -20.52 29.66 6.41
C GLU A 638 -20.17 30.46 5.14
N PHE A 639 -20.41 29.86 3.98
CA PHE A 639 -20.28 30.47 2.66
C PHE A 639 -21.57 30.29 1.86
N HIS A 640 -22.21 31.38 1.43
CA HIS A 640 -23.42 31.32 0.61
C HIS A 640 -23.12 31.58 -0.87
N LEU A 641 -23.23 30.53 -1.67
CA LEU A 641 -22.96 30.52 -3.11
C LEU A 641 -24.26 30.31 -3.90
N ALA A 642 -24.56 31.23 -4.81
CA ALA A 642 -25.72 31.13 -5.70
C ALA A 642 -25.29 30.86 -7.15
N PHE A 643 -25.88 29.84 -7.79
CA PHE A 643 -25.60 29.46 -9.17
C PHE A 643 -26.76 29.79 -10.12
N SER A 644 -26.47 30.43 -11.25
CA SER A 644 -27.37 30.41 -12.40
C SER A 644 -27.33 29.06 -13.08
N GLY A 645 -28.44 28.68 -13.70
CA GLY A 645 -28.53 27.44 -14.45
C GLY A 645 -28.02 27.52 -15.90
N GLY A 646 -28.41 26.54 -16.69
CA GLY A 646 -28.03 26.42 -18.10
C GLY A 646 -26.73 25.62 -18.34
N ALA A 647 -26.28 25.60 -19.59
CA ALA A 647 -25.15 24.76 -20.02
C ALA A 647 -23.77 25.34 -19.68
N SER A 648 -23.65 26.67 -19.57
CA SER A 648 -22.38 27.36 -19.33
C SER A 648 -21.67 26.97 -18.02
N PRO A 649 -22.35 26.81 -16.87
CA PRO A 649 -21.68 26.41 -15.62
C PRO A 649 -21.40 24.91 -15.50
N VAL A 650 -21.83 24.06 -16.44
CA VAL A 650 -21.65 22.60 -16.33
C VAL A 650 -20.18 22.20 -16.20
N ALA A 651 -19.31 22.79 -17.02
CA ALA A 651 -17.87 22.54 -16.95
C ALA A 651 -17.27 22.99 -15.61
N LEU A 652 -17.80 24.08 -15.03
CA LEU A 652 -17.40 24.56 -13.71
C LEU A 652 -17.83 23.61 -12.60
N PHE A 653 -19.07 23.13 -12.64
CA PHE A 653 -19.57 22.13 -11.69
C PHE A 653 -18.72 20.88 -11.68
N GLN A 654 -18.40 20.36 -12.87
CA GLN A 654 -17.52 19.20 -13.02
C GLN A 654 -16.11 19.48 -12.50
N ARG A 655 -15.56 20.67 -12.74
CA ARG A 655 -14.24 21.07 -12.25
C ARG A 655 -14.21 21.15 -10.72
N LEU A 656 -15.20 21.82 -10.11
CA LEU A 656 -15.34 21.93 -8.66
C LEU A 656 -15.51 20.55 -8.01
N ALA A 657 -16.25 19.64 -8.65
CA ALA A 657 -16.45 18.28 -8.16
C ALA A 657 -15.20 17.40 -8.21
N THR A 658 -14.32 17.57 -9.20
CA THR A 658 -13.25 16.59 -9.51
C THR A 658 -11.83 17.09 -9.26
N ARG A 659 -11.64 18.41 -9.04
CA ARG A 659 -10.30 19.00 -8.95
C ARG A 659 -10.13 19.99 -7.80
N HIS A 660 -11.17 20.26 -7.00
CA HIS A 660 -11.15 21.18 -5.86
C HIS A 660 -11.61 20.47 -4.58
N TYR A 661 -10.79 19.52 -4.11
CA TYR A 661 -11.11 18.67 -2.96
C TYR A 661 -11.01 19.40 -1.60
N SER A 662 -10.27 20.51 -1.55
CA SER A 662 -10.15 21.40 -0.38
C SER A 662 -11.35 22.34 -0.20
N PHE A 663 -12.26 22.39 -1.18
CA PHE A 663 -13.43 23.24 -1.12
C PHE A 663 -14.27 22.91 0.13
N PRO A 664 -14.64 23.91 0.96
CA PRO A 664 -15.29 23.67 2.25
C PRO A 664 -16.79 23.36 2.10
N TRP A 665 -17.13 22.25 1.41
CA TRP A 665 -18.50 21.83 1.12
C TRP A 665 -19.38 21.66 2.37
N GLY A 666 -18.78 21.20 3.48
CA GLY A 666 -19.47 21.08 4.78
C GLY A 666 -20.00 22.40 5.36
N HIS A 667 -19.45 23.53 4.91
CA HIS A 667 -19.79 24.88 5.37
C HIS A 667 -20.41 25.75 4.26
N THR A 668 -20.70 25.15 3.11
CA THR A 668 -21.19 25.89 1.93
C THR A 668 -22.69 25.68 1.75
N HIS A 669 -23.44 26.78 1.68
CA HIS A 669 -24.85 26.83 1.29
C HIS A 669 -24.99 27.09 -0.20
N LEU A 670 -25.68 26.21 -0.90
CA LEU A 670 -25.89 26.26 -2.35
C LEU A 670 -27.31 26.71 -2.68
N TRP A 671 -27.41 27.80 -3.43
CA TRP A 671 -28.66 28.44 -3.84
C TRP A 671 -28.77 28.45 -5.36
N LEU A 672 -29.98 28.33 -5.88
CA LEU A 672 -30.24 28.62 -7.29
C LEU A 672 -30.56 30.11 -7.46
N VAL A 673 -30.00 30.70 -8.51
CA VAL A 673 -30.31 32.07 -8.95
C VAL A 673 -31.60 32.10 -9.76
N ASP A 674 -31.88 31.03 -10.50
CA ASP A 674 -33.08 30.88 -11.30
C ASP A 674 -33.46 29.41 -11.47
N GLU A 675 -34.75 29.14 -11.69
CA GLU A 675 -35.27 27.79 -11.94
C GLU A 675 -36.44 27.83 -12.92
N ARG A 676 -36.53 26.79 -13.73
CA ARG A 676 -37.62 26.52 -14.67
C ARG A 676 -38.82 25.98 -13.92
N CYS A 677 -40.02 26.41 -14.30
CA CYS A 677 -41.27 25.89 -13.74
C CYS A 677 -41.60 24.49 -14.27
N VAL A 678 -40.74 23.53 -13.93
CA VAL A 678 -40.81 22.10 -14.23
C VAL A 678 -40.49 21.33 -12.94
N PRO A 679 -40.83 20.03 -12.83
CA PRO A 679 -40.43 19.24 -11.68
C PRO A 679 -38.90 19.26 -11.49
N LEU A 680 -38.41 19.24 -10.25
CA LEU A 680 -36.96 19.28 -9.96
C LEU A 680 -36.17 18.09 -10.50
N THR A 681 -36.85 17.02 -10.92
CA THR A 681 -36.27 15.84 -11.57
C THR A 681 -36.27 15.93 -13.10
N ASP A 682 -36.88 16.96 -13.66
CA ASP A 682 -36.98 17.16 -15.10
C ASP A 682 -35.60 17.52 -15.68
N PRO A 683 -35.20 16.98 -16.85
CA PRO A 683 -33.92 17.31 -17.48
C PRO A 683 -33.71 18.80 -17.77
N GLU A 684 -34.79 19.59 -17.90
CA GLU A 684 -34.68 21.03 -18.07
C GLU A 684 -34.47 21.78 -16.75
N SER A 685 -34.68 21.17 -15.58
CA SER A 685 -34.48 21.82 -14.28
C SER A 685 -33.00 22.19 -14.05
N ASN A 686 -32.78 23.43 -13.60
CA ASN A 686 -31.47 23.91 -13.20
C ASN A 686 -30.96 23.14 -11.95
N PHE A 687 -31.85 22.81 -11.01
CA PHE A 687 -31.54 21.93 -9.88
C PHE A 687 -31.12 20.55 -10.34
N GLN A 688 -31.81 19.94 -11.31
CA GLN A 688 -31.42 18.63 -11.83
C GLN A 688 -30.03 18.69 -12.47
N GLY A 689 -29.73 19.75 -13.23
CA GLY A 689 -28.39 19.98 -13.79
C GLY A 689 -27.32 20.12 -12.70
N LEU A 690 -27.59 20.92 -11.66
CA LEU A 690 -26.71 21.05 -10.50
C LEU A 690 -26.52 19.73 -9.77
N HIS A 691 -27.58 18.94 -9.61
CA HIS A 691 -27.54 17.65 -8.95
C HIS A 691 -26.65 16.66 -9.72
N VAL A 692 -26.89 16.53 -11.03
CA VAL A 692 -26.15 15.62 -11.91
C VAL A 692 -24.69 16.04 -12.08
N HIS A 693 -24.37 17.33 -12.09
CA HIS A 693 -22.99 17.77 -12.40
C HIS A 693 -22.17 18.16 -11.17
N LEU A 694 -22.79 18.37 -10.00
CA LEU A 694 -22.12 18.74 -8.77
C LEU A 694 -22.56 17.89 -7.57
N LEU A 695 -23.85 17.96 -7.17
CA LEU A 695 -24.28 17.47 -5.84
C LEU A 695 -24.14 15.96 -5.66
N GLN A 696 -24.20 15.16 -6.74
CA GLN A 696 -23.97 13.71 -6.64
C GLN A 696 -22.49 13.34 -6.46
N HIS A 697 -21.56 14.30 -6.64
CA HIS A 697 -20.12 14.09 -6.60
C HIS A 697 -19.44 14.73 -5.37
N VAL A 698 -20.11 15.65 -4.68
CA VAL A 698 -19.57 16.36 -3.50
C VAL A 698 -20.49 16.22 -2.29
N ARG A 699 -19.92 16.18 -1.08
CA ARG A 699 -20.70 16.04 0.16
C ARG A 699 -21.07 17.42 0.71
N VAL A 700 -22.26 17.91 0.35
CA VAL A 700 -22.89 19.10 0.94
C VAL A 700 -23.97 18.65 1.92
N PRO A 701 -24.02 19.17 3.16
CA PRO A 701 -25.11 18.87 4.09
C PRO A 701 -26.47 19.15 3.45
N TYR A 702 -27.43 18.24 3.60
CA TYR A 702 -28.75 18.39 2.98
C TYR A 702 -29.44 19.71 3.36
N CYS A 703 -29.25 20.19 4.60
CA CYS A 703 -29.76 21.47 5.09
C CYS A 703 -29.11 22.70 4.42
N ASN A 704 -28.04 22.51 3.67
CA ASN A 704 -27.31 23.57 2.98
C ASN A 704 -27.59 23.59 1.46
N ILE A 705 -28.54 22.78 1.00
CA ILE A 705 -28.95 22.72 -0.41
C ILE A 705 -30.34 23.37 -0.53
N HIS A 706 -30.42 24.49 -1.24
CA HIS A 706 -31.63 25.32 -1.31
C HIS A 706 -32.18 25.36 -2.75
N PRO A 707 -32.99 24.37 -3.16
CA PRO A 707 -33.70 24.42 -4.44
C PRO A 707 -34.80 25.48 -4.42
N MET A 708 -35.07 26.10 -5.58
CA MET A 708 -36.25 26.96 -5.71
C MET A 708 -37.53 26.11 -5.64
N PRO A 709 -38.53 26.50 -4.82
CA PRO A 709 -39.78 25.75 -4.64
C PRO A 709 -40.75 26.00 -5.81
N VAL A 710 -40.39 25.49 -6.99
CA VAL A 710 -41.17 25.62 -8.23
C VAL A 710 -42.27 24.57 -8.36
N HIS A 711 -42.21 23.49 -7.56
CA HIS A 711 -43.17 22.39 -7.57
C HIS A 711 -43.73 22.17 -6.15
N LEU A 712 -44.83 22.85 -5.83
CA LEU A 712 -45.51 22.78 -4.53
C LEU A 712 -46.93 22.23 -4.72
N HIS A 713 -47.43 21.47 -3.75
CA HIS A 713 -48.78 20.89 -3.79
C HIS A 713 -49.12 20.15 -5.11
N ARG A 714 -48.12 19.54 -5.76
CA ARG A 714 -48.22 18.88 -7.08
C ARG A 714 -48.58 19.82 -8.24
N ARG A 715 -48.29 21.12 -8.11
CA ARG A 715 -48.50 22.16 -9.13
C ARG A 715 -47.21 22.94 -9.36
N LEU A 716 -47.04 23.49 -10.57
CA LEU A 716 -45.83 24.18 -10.98
C LEU A 716 -46.06 25.69 -10.98
N CYS A 717 -45.24 26.44 -10.22
CA CYS A 717 -45.18 27.90 -10.19
C CYS A 717 -46.53 28.63 -10.12
N VAL A 718 -47.42 28.11 -9.28
CA VAL A 718 -48.71 28.72 -8.99
C VAL A 718 -48.51 29.80 -7.92
N GLU A 719 -48.92 31.04 -8.18
CA GLU A 719 -48.67 32.17 -7.25
C GLU A 719 -49.33 31.94 -5.88
N GLU A 720 -50.49 31.28 -5.83
CA GLU A 720 -51.17 30.94 -4.57
C GLU A 720 -50.37 29.97 -3.69
N ASP A 721 -49.42 29.22 -4.26
CA ASP A 721 -48.51 28.35 -3.51
C ASP A 721 -47.37 29.13 -2.83
N GLN A 722 -47.24 30.43 -3.10
CA GLN A 722 -46.29 31.35 -2.47
C GLN A 722 -44.82 30.89 -2.55
N GLY A 723 -44.46 30.16 -3.62
CA GLY A 723 -43.11 29.61 -3.77
C GLY A 723 -42.02 30.68 -3.76
N ALA A 724 -42.22 31.79 -4.47
CA ALA A 724 -41.27 32.90 -4.51
C ALA A 724 -41.10 33.55 -3.12
N GLU A 725 -42.20 33.75 -2.39
CA GLU A 725 -42.20 34.28 -1.03
C GLU A 725 -41.53 33.34 -0.03
N LEU A 726 -41.73 32.02 -0.16
CA LEU A 726 -41.08 31.00 0.67
C LEU A 726 -39.56 31.04 0.50
N TYR A 727 -39.08 31.05 -0.74
CA TYR A 727 -37.65 31.13 -1.02
C TYR A 727 -37.05 32.46 -0.55
N ALA A 728 -37.76 33.58 -0.75
CA ALA A 728 -37.35 34.89 -0.24
C ALA A 728 -37.26 34.93 1.29
N LYS A 729 -38.16 34.24 1.99
CA LYS A 729 -38.17 34.11 3.45
C LYS A 729 -37.00 33.28 3.94
N GLU A 730 -36.68 32.18 3.25
CA GLU A 730 -35.52 31.33 3.56
C GLU A 730 -34.20 32.09 3.38
N ILE A 731 -34.04 32.81 2.25
CA ILE A 731 -32.87 33.69 2.02
C ILE A 731 -32.76 34.74 3.13
N SER A 732 -33.88 35.36 3.52
CA SER A 732 -33.87 36.38 4.58
C SER A 732 -33.54 35.83 5.97
N ALA A 733 -33.77 34.53 6.20
CA ALA A 733 -33.50 33.86 7.46
C ALA A 733 -32.05 33.38 7.56
N LEU A 734 -31.49 32.86 6.46
CA LEU A 734 -30.18 32.21 6.45
C LEU A 734 -29.06 33.10 5.92
N VAL A 735 -29.33 33.97 4.94
CA VAL A 735 -28.31 34.82 4.32
C VAL A 735 -28.25 36.16 5.05
N THR A 736 -27.18 36.37 5.82
CA THR A 736 -26.97 37.61 6.59
C THR A 736 -27.07 38.85 5.68
N ASN A 737 -27.90 39.82 6.06
CA ASN A 737 -28.19 41.05 5.29
C ASN A 737 -28.71 40.81 3.86
N ARG A 738 -29.18 39.59 3.54
CA ARG A 738 -29.60 39.20 2.17
C ARG A 738 -28.47 39.44 1.16
N SER A 739 -27.22 39.22 1.58
CA SER A 739 -26.00 39.46 0.81
C SER A 739 -25.24 38.14 0.66
N PHE A 740 -25.38 37.51 -0.51
CA PHE A 740 -24.62 36.31 -0.86
C PHE A 740 -23.11 36.61 -0.88
N ASP A 741 -22.30 35.63 -0.50
CA ASP A 741 -20.85 35.77 -0.60
C ASP A 741 -20.39 35.75 -2.06
N LEU A 742 -20.98 34.88 -2.88
CA LEU A 742 -20.74 34.84 -4.31
C LEU A 742 -22.00 34.48 -5.10
N VAL A 743 -22.27 35.21 -6.19
CA VAL A 743 -23.31 34.87 -7.18
C VAL A 743 -22.65 34.62 -8.53
N LEU A 744 -22.85 33.43 -9.09
CA LEU A 744 -22.42 33.08 -10.44
C LEU A 744 -23.56 33.28 -11.44
N LEU A 745 -23.32 34.07 -12.47
CA LEU A 745 -24.27 34.38 -13.53
C LEU A 745 -23.76 33.93 -14.90
N GLY A 746 -24.70 33.54 -15.76
CA GLY A 746 -24.47 33.39 -17.20
C GLY A 746 -25.08 34.55 -17.99
N VAL A 747 -24.75 34.63 -19.28
CA VAL A 747 -25.31 35.61 -20.21
C VAL A 747 -25.97 34.92 -21.40
N GLY A 748 -27.25 35.21 -21.65
CA GLY A 748 -28.00 34.81 -22.83
C GLY A 748 -27.47 35.45 -24.12
N THR A 749 -27.76 34.88 -25.30
CA THR A 749 -27.40 35.50 -26.59
C THR A 749 -28.17 36.81 -26.88
N ASP A 750 -29.24 37.03 -26.14
CA ASP A 750 -30.09 38.22 -26.07
C ASP A 750 -29.77 39.09 -24.83
N GLY A 751 -28.70 38.79 -24.09
CA GLY A 751 -28.27 39.54 -22.91
C GLY A 751 -29.13 39.34 -21.66
N HIS A 752 -30.04 38.36 -21.64
CA HIS A 752 -30.70 37.93 -20.41
C HIS A 752 -29.69 37.34 -19.41
N THR A 753 -30.00 37.40 -18.12
CA THR A 753 -29.24 36.74 -17.05
C THR A 753 -30.18 36.37 -15.91
N ALA A 754 -29.90 35.32 -15.15
CA ALA A 754 -30.78 34.87 -14.04
C ALA A 754 -32.24 34.64 -14.47
N SER A 755 -32.55 34.32 -15.73
CA SER A 755 -33.94 34.32 -16.25
C SER A 755 -34.68 35.68 -16.16
N LEU A 756 -33.95 36.80 -16.07
CA LEU A 756 -34.45 38.16 -16.33
C LEU A 756 -34.27 38.47 -17.83
N PHE A 757 -35.37 38.64 -18.56
CA PHE A 757 -35.38 38.75 -20.03
C PHE A 757 -35.54 40.20 -20.53
N PRO A 758 -34.97 40.54 -21.70
CA PRO A 758 -35.19 41.82 -22.36
C PRO A 758 -36.67 42.16 -22.49
N HIS A 759 -36.99 43.44 -22.29
CA HIS A 759 -38.32 44.04 -22.39
C HIS A 759 -39.35 43.53 -21.35
N SER A 760 -38.91 42.75 -20.35
CA SER A 760 -39.74 42.34 -19.21
C SER A 760 -39.38 43.18 -17.98
N PRO A 761 -40.34 43.90 -17.36
CA PRO A 761 -40.07 44.70 -16.16
C PRO A 761 -39.88 43.84 -14.89
N SER A 762 -40.28 42.57 -14.92
CA SER A 762 -40.27 41.68 -13.76
C SER A 762 -38.85 41.45 -13.24
N GLY A 763 -38.61 41.81 -11.97
CA GLY A 763 -37.33 41.58 -11.29
C GLY A 763 -36.23 42.58 -11.58
N LEU A 764 -36.44 43.56 -12.47
CA LEU A 764 -35.45 44.61 -12.76
C LEU A 764 -35.37 45.68 -11.65
N GLY A 765 -36.42 45.81 -10.83
CA GLY A 765 -36.51 46.75 -9.70
C GLY A 765 -37.55 46.31 -8.65
N GLY A 766 -37.79 47.16 -7.64
CA GLY A 766 -38.76 46.91 -6.57
C GLY A 766 -38.20 46.19 -5.33
N GLU A 767 -39.07 45.89 -4.37
CA GLU A 767 -38.68 45.32 -3.07
C GLU A 767 -38.70 43.78 -3.02
N LYS A 768 -39.35 43.13 -3.99
CA LYS A 768 -39.45 41.66 -4.06
C LYS A 768 -38.08 41.04 -4.32
N LEU A 769 -37.66 40.13 -3.44
CA LEU A 769 -36.36 39.46 -3.53
C LEU A 769 -36.32 38.41 -4.64
N VAL A 770 -37.42 37.68 -4.81
CA VAL A 770 -37.61 36.58 -5.77
C VAL A 770 -38.88 36.89 -6.56
N VAL A 771 -38.87 36.66 -7.86
CA VAL A 771 -39.98 36.97 -8.77
C VAL A 771 -40.25 35.82 -9.74
N PHE A 772 -41.46 35.77 -10.29
CA PHE A 772 -41.74 35.00 -11.49
C PHE A 772 -41.43 35.82 -12.74
N THR A 773 -40.85 35.18 -13.75
CA THR A 773 -40.56 35.77 -15.06
C THR A 773 -41.08 34.89 -16.18
N GLU A 774 -41.27 35.49 -17.36
CA GLU A 774 -41.66 34.79 -18.58
C GLU A 774 -40.52 34.79 -19.59
N SER A 775 -40.13 33.59 -20.00
CA SER A 775 -39.16 33.33 -21.05
C SER A 775 -39.84 33.33 -22.43
N PRO A 776 -39.20 33.88 -23.47
CA PRO A 776 -39.69 33.78 -24.84
C PRO A 776 -39.63 32.35 -25.38
N ALA A 777 -38.90 31.44 -24.72
CA ALA A 777 -38.79 30.02 -25.07
C ALA A 777 -39.42 29.13 -24.00
N LYS A 778 -39.91 27.96 -24.39
CA LYS A 778 -40.40 26.96 -23.43
C LYS A 778 -39.27 26.41 -22.56
N PRO A 779 -39.55 26.02 -21.30
CA PRO A 779 -40.75 26.33 -20.53
C PRO A 779 -40.87 27.85 -20.28
N HIS A 780 -42.06 28.43 -20.42
CA HIS A 780 -42.19 29.90 -20.41
C HIS A 780 -42.01 30.48 -19.01
N GLN A 781 -42.67 29.93 -17.99
CA GLN A 781 -42.56 30.49 -16.64
C GLN A 781 -41.24 30.06 -15.97
N ARG A 782 -40.61 31.00 -15.25
CA ARG A 782 -39.38 30.83 -14.46
C ARG A 782 -39.55 31.48 -13.09
N MET A 783 -38.85 30.97 -12.10
CA MET A 783 -38.60 31.66 -10.83
C MET A 783 -37.18 32.22 -10.85
N SER A 784 -36.98 33.45 -10.39
CA SER A 784 -35.72 34.19 -10.53
C SER A 784 -35.43 35.01 -9.27
N LEU A 785 -34.16 35.11 -8.90
CA LEU A 785 -33.71 36.19 -8.02
C LEU A 785 -33.89 37.53 -8.75
N SER A 786 -34.29 38.56 -8.01
CA SER A 786 -34.40 39.92 -8.54
C SER A 786 -33.02 40.56 -8.69
N LEU A 787 -32.90 41.51 -9.63
CA LEU A 787 -31.69 42.29 -9.85
C LEU A 787 -31.24 43.07 -8.59
N PRO A 788 -32.13 43.70 -7.80
CA PRO A 788 -31.75 44.30 -6.52
C PRO A 788 -31.15 43.32 -5.50
N LEU A 789 -31.58 42.05 -5.48
CA LEU A 789 -30.99 41.05 -4.61
C LEU A 789 -29.61 40.59 -5.11
N ILE A 790 -29.46 40.32 -6.40
CA ILE A 790 -28.17 39.96 -7.02
C ILE A 790 -27.12 41.05 -6.73
N ASN A 791 -27.50 42.33 -6.86
CA ASN A 791 -26.60 43.46 -6.62
C ASN A 791 -26.25 43.70 -5.13
N ARG A 792 -26.80 42.93 -4.19
CA ARG A 792 -26.35 42.91 -2.78
C ARG A 792 -25.19 41.95 -2.52
N ALA A 793 -24.85 41.08 -3.46
CA ALA A 793 -23.78 40.11 -3.28
C ALA A 793 -22.41 40.79 -3.07
N LYS A 794 -21.55 40.15 -2.26
CA LYS A 794 -20.17 40.61 -2.02
C LYS A 794 -19.31 40.41 -3.27
N GLU A 795 -19.56 39.34 -4.01
CA GLU A 795 -18.94 39.06 -5.29
C GLU A 795 -19.97 38.55 -6.30
N VAL A 796 -19.89 39.04 -7.54
CA VAL A 796 -20.65 38.54 -8.67
C VAL A 796 -19.68 38.13 -9.77
N ALA A 797 -19.68 36.85 -10.13
CA ALA A 797 -18.91 36.31 -11.22
C ALA A 797 -19.82 36.10 -12.44
N VAL A 798 -19.45 36.65 -13.59
CA VAL A 798 -20.20 36.45 -14.84
C VAL A 798 -19.39 35.58 -15.79
N LEU A 799 -19.90 34.40 -16.10
CA LEU A 799 -19.27 33.43 -17.00
C LEU A 799 -19.88 33.54 -18.42
N VAL A 800 -19.04 33.82 -19.41
CA VAL A 800 -19.43 33.91 -20.83
C VAL A 800 -18.51 33.03 -21.66
N MET A 801 -19.06 31.98 -22.26
CA MET A 801 -18.27 30.99 -23.00
C MET A 801 -18.86 30.67 -24.37
N GLY A 802 -17.96 30.40 -25.31
CA GLY A 802 -18.25 29.90 -26.65
C GLY A 802 -18.55 31.00 -27.68
N LYS A 803 -18.18 30.71 -28.92
CA LYS A 803 -18.29 31.63 -30.06
C LYS A 803 -19.68 32.28 -30.26
N ARG A 804 -20.76 31.57 -29.92
CA ARG A 804 -22.14 32.09 -30.03
C ARG A 804 -22.42 33.28 -29.13
N LYS A 805 -21.59 33.52 -28.10
CA LYS A 805 -21.72 34.63 -27.16
C LYS A 805 -20.95 35.89 -27.58
N ARG A 806 -20.18 35.83 -28.66
CA ARG A 806 -19.36 36.95 -29.14
C ARG A 806 -20.18 38.22 -29.43
N ASP A 807 -21.23 38.09 -30.23
CA ASP A 807 -22.01 39.25 -30.68
C ASP A 807 -22.65 39.96 -29.49
N ILE A 808 -23.19 39.20 -28.54
CA ILE A 808 -23.77 39.77 -27.33
C ILE A 808 -22.71 40.36 -26.41
N ALA A 809 -21.54 39.74 -26.25
CA ALA A 809 -20.45 40.29 -25.45
C ALA A 809 -19.97 41.64 -26.03
N LEU A 810 -19.80 41.75 -27.35
CA LEU A 810 -19.46 43.00 -28.04
C LEU A 810 -20.54 44.08 -27.91
N GLN A 811 -21.80 43.68 -27.96
CA GLN A 811 -22.91 44.62 -27.79
C GLN A 811 -22.96 45.13 -26.34
N VAL A 812 -22.91 44.22 -25.37
CA VAL A 812 -22.94 44.52 -23.93
C VAL A 812 -21.71 45.34 -23.49
N SER A 813 -20.57 45.24 -24.20
CA SER A 813 -19.37 46.04 -23.89
C SER A 813 -19.53 47.52 -24.23
N ARG A 814 -20.48 47.89 -25.10
CA ARG A 814 -20.66 49.25 -25.61
C ARG A 814 -21.87 49.97 -25.00
N VAL A 815 -22.83 49.22 -24.47
CA VAL A 815 -24.05 49.78 -23.87
C VAL A 815 -23.81 50.20 -22.41
N GLY A 816 -24.49 51.27 -22.00
CA GLY A 816 -24.49 51.75 -20.62
C GLY A 816 -25.32 50.86 -19.69
N HIS A 817 -25.90 51.47 -18.66
CA HIS A 817 -26.87 50.81 -17.78
C HIS A 817 -28.26 50.84 -18.43
N GLU A 818 -28.64 49.75 -19.09
CA GLU A 818 -29.92 49.59 -19.81
C GLU A 818 -30.58 48.22 -19.48
N PRO A 819 -30.92 47.93 -18.21
CA PRO A 819 -31.41 46.62 -17.79
C PRO A 819 -32.72 46.18 -18.46
N GLU A 820 -33.55 47.13 -18.90
CA GLU A 820 -34.77 46.80 -19.65
C GLU A 820 -34.47 46.20 -21.03
N LYS A 821 -33.34 46.55 -21.66
CA LYS A 821 -32.97 46.05 -22.98
C LYS A 821 -31.94 44.92 -22.89
N TRP A 822 -31.02 45.03 -21.94
CA TRP A 822 -29.97 44.04 -21.68
C TRP A 822 -29.88 43.82 -20.16
N PRO A 823 -30.65 42.88 -19.59
CA PRO A 823 -30.70 42.65 -18.14
C PRO A 823 -29.33 42.50 -17.46
N ILE A 824 -28.36 41.85 -18.12
CA ILE A 824 -26.98 41.74 -17.62
C ILE A 824 -26.30 43.12 -17.39
N SER A 825 -26.70 44.16 -18.13
CA SER A 825 -26.16 45.51 -17.97
C SER A 825 -26.55 46.19 -16.65
N GLY A 826 -27.58 45.66 -15.97
CA GLY A 826 -28.01 46.09 -14.64
C GLY A 826 -27.31 45.38 -13.49
N VAL A 827 -26.44 44.39 -13.75
CA VAL A 827 -25.66 43.73 -12.72
C VAL A 827 -24.50 44.64 -12.32
N LEU A 828 -24.69 45.36 -11.22
CA LEU A 828 -23.77 46.34 -10.64
C LEU A 828 -23.84 46.20 -9.11
N PRO A 829 -23.04 45.32 -8.51
CA PRO A 829 -23.03 45.12 -7.07
C PRO A 829 -22.74 46.42 -6.33
N ALA A 830 -23.61 46.83 -5.40
CA ALA A 830 -23.56 48.15 -4.77
C ALA A 830 -22.37 48.32 -3.81
N SER A 831 -22.02 47.25 -3.08
CA SER A 831 -20.91 47.20 -2.11
C SER A 831 -19.96 46.03 -2.35
N GLY A 832 -20.12 45.34 -3.48
CA GLY A 832 -19.39 44.14 -3.85
C GLY A 832 -18.55 44.33 -5.11
N GLN A 833 -17.92 43.24 -5.56
CA GLN A 833 -17.11 43.22 -6.77
C GLN A 833 -17.82 42.45 -7.89
N LEU A 834 -17.81 43.00 -9.11
CA LEU A 834 -18.19 42.29 -10.33
C LEU A 834 -16.92 41.83 -11.05
N VAL A 835 -16.84 40.57 -11.45
CA VAL A 835 -15.74 40.01 -12.25
C VAL A 835 -16.30 39.27 -13.46
N TRP A 836 -15.73 39.54 -14.63
CA TRP A 836 -16.09 38.86 -15.87
C TRP A 836 -15.10 37.75 -16.17
N TYR A 837 -15.61 36.57 -16.51
CA TYR A 837 -14.84 35.42 -16.97
C TYR A 837 -15.30 35.11 -18.40
N MET A 838 -14.44 35.37 -19.39
CA MET A 838 -14.77 35.17 -20.80
C MET A 838 -13.73 34.32 -21.49
N ASP A 839 -14.16 33.28 -22.21
CA ASP A 839 -13.20 32.53 -23.02
C ASP A 839 -12.80 33.32 -24.27
N TYR A 840 -11.69 32.95 -24.90
CA TYR A 840 -11.24 33.65 -26.10
C TYR A 840 -12.25 33.62 -27.24
N GLU A 841 -13.10 32.59 -27.34
CA GLU A 841 -14.15 32.53 -28.36
C GLU A 841 -15.29 33.54 -28.11
N ALA A 842 -15.65 33.79 -26.87
CA ALA A 842 -16.63 34.79 -26.51
C ALA A 842 -16.05 36.21 -26.58
N PHE A 843 -14.77 36.38 -26.22
CA PHE A 843 -14.15 37.70 -26.12
C PHE A 843 -13.51 38.21 -27.42
N LEU A 844 -12.72 37.37 -28.09
CA LEU A 844 -11.94 37.71 -29.30
C LEU A 844 -12.52 37.07 -30.57
N GLY A 845 -13.08 35.87 -30.38
CA GLY A 845 -13.97 35.07 -31.23
C GLY A 845 -13.46 34.45 -32.51
#